data_AF-Q39Y56-F1
#
_entry.id   AF-Q39Y56-F1
#
_cell.length_a   1.000
_cell.length_b   1.000
_cell.length_c   1.000
_cell.angle_alpha   90.00
_cell.angle_beta   90.00
_cell.angle_gamma   90.00
#
_symmetry.space_group_name_H-M   'P 1'
#
loop_
_entity.id
_entity.type
_entity.pdbx_description
1 polymer ?
#
loop_
_entity_poly.entity_id
_entity_poly.type
_entity_poly.pdbx_seq_one_letter_code
_entity_poly.pdbx_strand_id
1 'polypeptide(L)'
;MKSMIAATAAVLSVVFLAVTGASASIQCYDCHGTTATADIRPNDTAYRNITTGAFKGSHQTHMAPGATVTSCTPCHGGRVTSYTTSHREGFINLTSNVNGSPATGVYSRGTLFAQSSDPTLGTCSNVNCHFETVTPTWALTPLSAPADCNKCHGAAPADGSHPATSGSGKKHGDYYGLTTSSCARCHPDHTLEARPFDHATSAGNRGLIVQFTTAPNNGFGRYTGNVRYPNYLPSQNPSRNGTCRNLYCHSPGNKASSFDLPNNSATWGGSLSCKGCHKADIASGDAITSGSHQGHVNGQGIGYTQIKCVKCHGATVNSSMTIVNTGNHVNGQVTIAFDNTSSAAGGTYNGQPAKPATPSTKAPGSTYGSCQNVYCHSTGQTDGGTWPPLYTTPTWGSGATGKCGTCHGTTGSDTHGGFPGTMIQRRISSGSHKKHLSRVYGLTDLDMRCAICHAYDKTAFTSNLTTCGPVCHVASMPQKHANYEINVNIANYFGATATYNGSTTPGAGYSSCSSVYCHSDGKATPTTYATPTWGNAASGACGTCHGVTAAAPPASTPHTKHVGSAYPYRFACAECHSGKVQVTANATIAPAFANSTSHVNKTRDVKFDPTNPFGTYSSAATTCRNLYCHSTGNTSVAAANLPGVYGGSVYARQGWTGSVTCTSCHGRSTTNGMPDYTNAGAPGSATANSHPKHVTSSTIACNECHEKTTKNNTSIRPTTPSYHVAGTPSVFFNLSGANKNGTYNGTVGQKTCTNIYCHSNGSGTYQSPAPQWGNSYNCGSCHPIASLSATHAKHIDVTVTPTFYTFTANRSSGDDTTGKYYFGCSNCHPLDAVNHANGSITLDLRPAVGGVSTLRSKNSAAITAFGTAGTANSGTIGTSKSSVKCLNIYCHSNGYAANPVYATTPDWYGGSFTDRCASCHGNSPNSTINGSPAHYNTNFVGTGVSNGHVVGIHSDDIFTGTSGLATAGTGATNSHGNSAYSTTINCNVCHNLTVTSARNDSNVVCKTCHYSGNTVGALVGNSAAIANKALHVSGQVNVSFAAVAVKSKAEVRTASAVVQPYKTTWNRVGTYKSSGSYDQAANALNTASMWNGATKTCSNIACHNGQPVTWTSTGGATGCQSCHPAL
;
A
#
# COMPACT_ATOMS: atom_id res chain seq x y z
N MET A 1 35.27 102.63 -11.81
CA MET A 1 35.31 102.62 -10.33
C MET A 1 33.97 103.16 -9.83
N LYS A 2 33.26 102.40 -9.00
CA LYS A 2 33.08 102.62 -7.54
C LYS A 2 32.11 103.77 -7.20
N SER A 3 31.59 103.71 -5.98
CA SER A 3 30.68 104.67 -5.34
C SER A 3 31.23 106.11 -5.29
N MET A 4 30.30 107.08 -5.11
CA MET A 4 30.52 108.50 -4.76
C MET A 4 31.15 109.37 -5.87
N ILE A 5 30.55 110.49 -6.26
CA ILE A 5 30.57 111.78 -5.53
C ILE A 5 29.47 112.75 -6.05
N ALA A 6 28.96 113.57 -5.13
CA ALA A 6 28.32 114.90 -5.23
C ALA A 6 27.46 115.35 -6.43
N ALA A 7 26.21 115.71 -6.08
CA ALA A 7 25.58 117.05 -6.20
C ALA A 7 25.29 117.72 -7.56
N THR A 8 24.08 118.30 -7.62
CA THR A 8 23.66 119.47 -8.45
C THR A 8 23.75 119.32 -9.98
N ALA A 9 23.00 120.05 -10.81
CA ALA A 9 21.71 120.75 -10.75
C ALA A 9 21.35 121.10 -12.21
N ALA A 10 20.19 121.73 -12.46
CA ALA A 10 19.86 122.45 -13.71
C ALA A 10 19.74 121.57 -14.99
N VAL A 11 18.59 121.45 -15.68
CA VAL A 11 17.67 122.45 -16.29
C VAL A 11 17.81 122.48 -17.82
N LEU A 12 16.67 122.20 -18.47
CA LEU A 12 16.23 122.61 -19.81
C LEU A 12 16.84 122.00 -21.12
N SER A 13 15.89 121.69 -22.02
CA SER A 13 15.91 122.05 -23.46
C SER A 13 16.81 121.24 -24.43
N VAL A 14 16.40 120.85 -25.65
CA VAL A 14 15.15 121.07 -26.44
C VAL A 14 14.73 119.78 -27.17
N VAL A 15 13.41 119.62 -27.31
CA VAL A 15 12.64 118.86 -28.32
C VAL A 15 13.38 118.40 -29.58
N PHE A 16 13.24 117.12 -29.94
CA PHE A 16 12.92 116.71 -31.33
C PHE A 16 12.06 115.43 -31.33
N LEU A 17 10.93 115.47 -32.05
CA LEU A 17 10.10 114.28 -32.32
C LEU A 17 10.83 113.37 -33.31
N ALA A 18 10.92 112.07 -32.99
CA ALA A 18 11.31 111.03 -33.94
C ALA A 18 10.34 109.85 -33.85
N VAL A 19 9.80 109.44 -35.00
CA VAL A 19 8.78 108.39 -35.12
C VAL A 19 9.37 107.02 -34.79
N THR A 20 8.77 106.30 -33.85
CA THR A 20 9.17 104.92 -33.49
C THR A 20 8.66 103.92 -34.53
N GLY A 21 9.45 103.70 -35.58
CA GLY A 21 9.26 102.56 -36.48
C GLY A 21 9.70 101.26 -35.79
N ALA A 22 8.74 100.42 -35.40
CA ALA A 22 9.03 99.12 -34.82
C ALA A 22 9.61 98.17 -35.88
N SER A 23 10.94 97.96 -35.86
CA SER A 23 11.56 96.89 -36.65
C SER A 23 11.30 95.54 -35.98
N ALA A 24 10.48 94.69 -36.59
CA ALA A 24 10.37 93.30 -36.19
C ALA A 24 11.73 92.62 -36.36
N SER A 25 12.29 92.11 -35.26
CA SER A 25 13.53 91.33 -35.28
C SER A 25 13.29 90.06 -36.09
N ILE A 26 14.06 89.86 -37.16
CA ILE A 26 14.07 88.58 -37.90
C ILE A 26 14.47 87.47 -36.94
N GLN A 27 13.62 86.46 -36.81
CA GLN A 27 13.85 85.29 -35.99
C GLN A 27 14.50 84.18 -36.81
N CYS A 28 15.20 83.24 -36.15
CA CYS A 28 15.87 82.14 -36.85
C CYS A 28 14.89 81.27 -37.68
N TYR A 29 13.63 81.14 -37.24
CA TYR A 29 12.61 80.39 -37.97
C TYR A 29 12.16 81.06 -39.28
N ASP A 30 12.34 82.37 -39.45
CA ASP A 30 11.96 83.09 -40.68
C ASP A 30 12.86 82.73 -41.88
N CYS A 31 14.04 82.18 -41.61
CA CYS A 31 15.01 81.75 -42.63
C CYS A 31 15.23 80.24 -42.63
N HIS A 32 15.27 79.59 -41.45
CA HIS A 32 15.67 78.20 -41.36
C HIS A 32 14.48 77.23 -41.43
N GLY A 33 13.45 77.43 -40.61
CA GLY A 33 12.31 76.52 -40.47
C GLY A 33 10.97 77.15 -40.80
N THR A 34 9.99 77.07 -39.89
CA THR A 34 8.59 77.45 -40.16
C THR A 34 8.10 78.60 -39.29
N THR A 35 7.66 79.68 -39.95
CA THR A 35 7.01 80.84 -39.30
C THR A 35 5.73 80.46 -38.55
N ALA A 36 4.98 79.48 -39.07
CA ALA A 36 3.69 79.06 -38.50
C ALA A 36 3.78 78.41 -37.09
N THR A 37 4.91 77.81 -36.74
CA THR A 37 5.10 77.14 -35.43
C THR A 37 6.33 77.63 -34.68
N ALA A 38 6.95 78.73 -35.13
CA ALA A 38 8.23 79.24 -34.64
C ALA A 38 9.37 78.18 -34.60
N ASP A 39 9.30 77.17 -35.46
CA ASP A 39 10.28 76.08 -35.49
C ASP A 39 11.53 76.54 -36.23
N ILE A 40 12.67 76.57 -35.55
CA ILE A 40 13.95 77.00 -36.15
C ILE A 40 14.63 75.90 -36.98
N ARG A 41 14.14 74.66 -36.92
CA ARG A 41 14.71 73.51 -37.64
C ARG A 41 14.31 73.55 -39.12
N PRO A 42 15.27 73.44 -40.07
CA PRO A 42 14.91 73.33 -41.48
C PRO A 42 14.06 72.12 -41.80
N ASN A 43 13.11 72.33 -42.70
CA ASN A 43 12.02 71.42 -43.01
C ASN A 43 12.51 70.14 -43.70
N ASP A 44 11.89 69.01 -43.34
CA ASP A 44 12.29 67.69 -43.85
C ASP A 44 11.69 67.38 -45.23
N THR A 45 12.11 68.17 -46.21
CA THR A 45 11.70 68.06 -47.62
C THR A 45 12.91 68.02 -48.55
N ALA A 46 12.79 67.27 -49.64
CA ALA A 46 13.79 67.20 -50.72
C ALA A 46 13.88 68.48 -51.58
N TYR A 47 13.02 69.47 -51.31
CA TYR A 47 12.93 70.76 -51.98
C TYR A 47 12.88 71.90 -50.95
N ARG A 48 13.24 73.12 -51.34
CA ARG A 48 13.10 74.31 -50.49
C ARG A 48 11.62 74.69 -50.38
N ASN A 49 11.11 74.79 -49.16
CA ASN A 49 9.69 75.07 -48.93
C ASN A 49 9.42 76.57 -49.14
N ILE A 50 8.93 76.92 -50.34
CA ILE A 50 8.68 78.32 -50.74
C ILE A 50 7.65 79.04 -49.85
N THR A 51 6.70 78.30 -49.26
CA THR A 51 5.60 78.85 -48.45
C THR A 51 6.05 79.24 -47.04
N THR A 52 7.06 78.57 -46.50
CA THR A 52 7.58 78.80 -45.14
C THR A 52 8.96 79.45 -45.11
N GLY A 53 9.67 79.48 -46.24
CA GLY A 53 11.05 79.93 -46.35
C GLY A 53 12.09 78.84 -46.04
N ALA A 54 11.67 77.73 -45.42
CA ALA A 54 12.54 76.69 -44.89
C ALA A 54 13.48 76.07 -45.94
N PHE A 55 14.75 75.92 -45.59
CA PHE A 55 15.72 75.20 -46.43
C PHE A 55 15.42 73.70 -46.49
N LYS A 56 15.74 73.09 -47.63
CA LYS A 56 15.65 71.63 -47.79
C LYS A 56 16.64 70.94 -46.83
N GLY A 57 16.20 69.89 -46.15
CA GLY A 57 16.98 69.30 -45.06
C GLY A 57 16.41 67.98 -44.53
N SER A 58 16.99 67.54 -43.41
CA SER A 58 16.51 66.42 -42.59
C SER A 58 16.63 66.77 -41.10
N HIS A 59 16.50 68.05 -40.74
CA HIS A 59 16.80 68.55 -39.40
C HIS A 59 15.67 68.28 -38.39
N GLN A 60 14.42 68.21 -38.82
CA GLN A 60 13.29 67.87 -37.94
C GLN A 60 13.28 66.39 -37.53
N THR A 61 13.89 65.52 -38.34
CA THR A 61 14.21 64.11 -38.02
C THR A 61 15.38 64.02 -37.04
N HIS A 62 16.41 64.85 -37.19
CA HIS A 62 17.64 64.77 -36.37
C HIS A 62 17.59 65.56 -35.05
N MET A 63 16.61 66.44 -34.88
CA MET A 63 16.48 67.33 -33.74
C MET A 63 15.04 67.31 -33.23
N ALA A 64 14.83 67.16 -31.92
CA ALA A 64 13.47 67.14 -31.34
C ALA A 64 12.73 68.49 -31.52
N PRO A 65 11.38 68.50 -31.47
CA PRO A 65 10.61 69.73 -31.37
C PRO A 65 11.06 70.58 -30.17
N GLY A 66 11.23 71.90 -30.36
CA GLY A 66 11.80 72.79 -29.35
C GLY A 66 13.34 72.86 -29.34
N ALA A 67 13.99 72.45 -30.43
CA ALA A 67 15.42 72.68 -30.63
C ALA A 67 15.80 74.16 -30.43
N THR A 68 16.94 74.39 -29.77
CA THR A 68 17.48 75.74 -29.53
C THR A 68 18.67 76.01 -30.45
N VAL A 69 19.15 77.25 -30.49
CA VAL A 69 20.32 77.64 -31.29
C VAL A 69 21.55 76.78 -30.96
N THR A 70 21.73 76.39 -29.69
CA THR A 70 22.81 75.48 -29.23
C THR A 70 22.68 74.07 -29.81
N SER A 71 21.48 73.64 -30.20
CA SER A 71 21.27 72.33 -30.84
C SER A 71 21.91 72.23 -32.24
N CYS A 72 22.27 73.36 -32.86
CA CYS A 72 22.95 73.40 -34.16
C CYS A 72 24.49 73.25 -34.03
N THR A 73 25.06 73.49 -32.85
CA THR A 73 26.50 73.47 -32.57
C THR A 73 27.20 72.15 -32.93
N PRO A 74 26.61 70.95 -32.72
CA PRO A 74 27.23 69.69 -33.12
C PRO A 74 27.59 69.60 -34.60
N CYS A 75 26.79 70.16 -35.49
CA CYS A 75 26.99 70.07 -36.94
C CYS A 75 27.72 71.30 -37.49
N HIS A 76 27.44 72.49 -36.96
CA HIS A 76 27.90 73.77 -37.51
C HIS A 76 29.00 74.45 -36.68
N GLY A 77 29.42 73.85 -35.56
CA GLY A 77 30.40 74.40 -34.63
C GLY A 77 29.87 75.56 -33.77
N GLY A 78 30.71 76.11 -32.90
CA GLY A 78 30.32 77.16 -31.95
C GLY A 78 29.82 78.46 -32.59
N ARG A 79 30.11 78.70 -33.87
CA ARG A 79 29.73 79.92 -34.61
C ARG A 79 28.21 80.18 -34.66
N VAL A 80 27.40 79.15 -34.47
CA VAL A 80 25.93 79.29 -34.53
C VAL A 80 25.32 79.79 -33.21
N THR A 81 26.01 79.70 -32.06
CA THR A 81 25.41 80.02 -30.74
C THR A 81 25.16 81.51 -30.51
N SER A 82 25.54 82.37 -31.45
CA SER A 82 25.38 83.82 -31.40
C SER A 82 24.87 84.32 -32.74
N TYR A 83 23.70 84.96 -32.78
CA TYR A 83 23.19 85.59 -33.99
C TYR A 83 23.92 86.92 -34.25
N THR A 84 24.97 86.86 -35.06
CA THR A 84 25.65 88.00 -35.64
C THR A 84 25.36 88.08 -37.14
N THR A 85 25.46 89.26 -37.75
CA THR A 85 25.20 89.45 -39.19
C THR A 85 26.08 88.59 -40.10
N SER A 86 27.23 88.12 -39.62
CA SER A 86 28.08 87.11 -40.26
C SER A 86 27.40 85.77 -40.53
N HIS A 87 26.27 85.44 -39.89
CA HIS A 87 25.50 84.23 -40.19
C HIS A 87 24.86 84.24 -41.59
N ARG A 88 24.89 85.38 -42.31
CA ARG A 88 24.38 85.56 -43.68
C ARG A 88 25.49 85.68 -44.73
N GLU A 89 26.63 85.04 -44.51
CA GLU A 89 27.81 85.10 -45.40
C GLU A 89 27.70 84.28 -46.71
N GLY A 90 26.54 83.66 -46.99
CA GLY A 90 26.30 82.92 -48.23
C GLY A 90 26.90 81.50 -48.26
N PHE A 91 27.43 81.01 -47.14
CA PHE A 91 27.98 79.67 -46.98
C PHE A 91 27.34 78.90 -45.83
N ILE A 92 27.19 77.60 -46.01
CA ILE A 92 26.85 76.65 -44.95
C ILE A 92 28.17 76.11 -44.40
N ASN A 93 28.47 76.47 -43.16
CA ASN A 93 29.65 76.03 -42.43
C ASN A 93 29.32 74.74 -41.65
N LEU A 94 30.18 73.73 -41.70
CA LEU A 94 30.17 72.59 -40.77
C LEU A 94 31.49 72.48 -40.01
N THR A 95 31.44 71.86 -38.83
CA THR A 95 32.65 71.48 -38.09
C THR A 95 33.43 70.40 -38.84
N SER A 96 34.76 70.36 -38.65
CA SER A 96 35.66 69.35 -39.22
C SER A 96 35.48 67.94 -38.64
N ASN A 97 34.85 67.84 -37.46
CA ASN A 97 34.38 66.58 -36.89
C ASN A 97 32.96 66.77 -36.33
N VAL A 98 31.96 66.29 -37.09
CA VAL A 98 30.53 66.42 -36.76
C VAL A 98 30.23 65.70 -35.44
N ASN A 99 29.56 66.42 -34.55
CA ASN A 99 29.23 66.03 -33.17
C ASN A 99 30.42 65.50 -32.34
N GLY A 100 31.66 65.91 -32.68
CA GLY A 100 32.86 65.43 -32.00
C GLY A 100 33.01 63.90 -32.05
N SER A 101 32.61 63.28 -33.15
CA SER A 101 32.51 61.83 -33.29
C SER A 101 33.88 61.14 -33.06
N PRO A 102 33.97 60.05 -32.27
CA PRO A 102 35.25 59.40 -31.94
C PRO A 102 35.95 58.79 -33.15
N ALA A 103 35.20 58.24 -34.10
CA ALA A 103 35.62 58.15 -35.49
C ALA A 103 35.24 59.45 -36.20
N THR A 104 36.21 60.11 -36.84
CA THR A 104 36.02 61.45 -37.43
C THR A 104 34.86 61.49 -38.43
N GLY A 105 33.79 62.21 -38.06
CA GLY A 105 32.62 62.42 -38.90
C GLY A 105 32.82 63.63 -39.82
N VAL A 106 33.08 63.38 -41.10
CA VAL A 106 33.32 64.42 -42.11
C VAL A 106 32.14 64.46 -43.08
N TYR A 107 31.61 65.65 -43.36
CA TYR A 107 30.58 65.82 -44.39
C TYR A 107 31.22 65.82 -45.79
N SER A 108 30.66 65.06 -46.74
CA SER A 108 31.27 64.84 -48.06
C SER A 108 31.30 66.07 -48.98
N ARG A 109 30.69 67.19 -48.56
CA ARG A 109 30.84 68.52 -49.20
C ARG A 109 31.96 69.37 -48.59
N GLY A 110 32.65 68.88 -47.56
CA GLY A 110 33.62 69.63 -46.76
C GLY A 110 32.99 70.45 -45.62
N THR A 111 33.83 71.21 -44.93
CA THR A 111 33.45 72.09 -43.80
C THR A 111 32.83 73.42 -44.22
N LEU A 112 32.82 73.73 -45.52
CA LEU A 112 32.30 74.98 -46.07
C LEU A 112 31.77 74.71 -47.48
N PHE A 113 30.51 75.04 -47.75
CA PHE A 113 29.97 75.03 -49.12
C PHE A 113 28.93 76.14 -49.33
N ALA A 114 28.77 76.58 -50.57
CA ALA A 114 27.88 77.70 -50.90
C ALA A 114 26.41 77.38 -50.61
N GLN A 115 25.71 78.37 -50.05
CA GLN A 115 24.27 78.36 -49.86
C GLN A 115 23.56 78.53 -51.22
N SER A 116 22.59 77.67 -51.52
CA SER A 116 21.78 77.70 -52.74
C SER A 116 20.31 77.52 -52.39
N SER A 117 19.41 77.89 -53.31
CA SER A 117 17.99 77.50 -53.25
C SER A 117 17.80 75.99 -53.49
N ASP A 118 18.71 75.36 -54.24
CA ASP A 118 18.73 73.91 -54.50
C ASP A 118 20.16 73.34 -54.38
N PRO A 119 20.69 73.16 -53.15
CA PRO A 119 22.04 72.65 -52.95
C PRO A 119 22.13 71.14 -53.14
N THR A 120 23.12 70.63 -53.88
CA THR A 120 23.44 69.19 -53.85
C THR A 120 24.10 68.85 -52.51
N LEU A 121 23.34 68.16 -51.67
CA LEU A 121 23.76 67.76 -50.33
C LEU A 121 24.58 66.47 -50.37
N GLY A 122 25.41 66.28 -49.34
CA GLY A 122 26.29 65.13 -49.17
C GLY A 122 25.84 64.13 -48.11
N THR A 123 26.75 63.21 -47.81
CA THR A 123 26.70 62.19 -46.75
C THR A 123 27.71 62.56 -45.66
N CYS A 124 27.53 62.05 -44.44
CA CYS A 124 28.59 62.06 -43.43
C CYS A 124 29.37 60.74 -43.50
N SER A 125 30.71 60.80 -43.47
CA SER A 125 31.58 59.61 -43.47
C SER A 125 31.39 58.73 -42.23
N ASN A 126 31.04 59.37 -41.12
CA ASN A 126 30.71 58.74 -39.84
C ASN A 126 29.78 59.66 -39.05
N VAL A 127 28.99 59.09 -38.15
CA VAL A 127 28.15 59.79 -37.17
C VAL A 127 28.07 58.94 -35.91
N ASN A 128 27.76 59.58 -34.76
CA ASN A 128 27.68 58.96 -33.42
C ASN A 128 26.64 57.84 -33.21
N CYS A 129 26.11 57.26 -34.30
CA CYS A 129 25.40 55.99 -34.29
C CYS A 129 26.33 54.84 -33.84
N HIS A 130 25.75 53.84 -33.18
CA HIS A 130 26.52 52.75 -32.57
C HIS A 130 27.18 51.76 -33.56
N PHE A 131 26.96 51.93 -34.86
CA PHE A 131 27.58 51.14 -35.94
C PHE A 131 28.66 51.89 -36.73
N GLU A 132 28.86 53.20 -36.50
CA GLU A 132 29.89 54.00 -37.18
C GLU A 132 29.89 53.87 -38.73
N THR A 133 28.71 54.08 -39.33
CA THR A 133 28.47 53.93 -40.77
C THR A 133 28.40 55.26 -41.50
N VAL A 134 28.65 55.24 -42.83
CA VAL A 134 28.35 56.35 -43.74
C VAL A 134 26.83 56.59 -43.75
N THR A 135 26.39 57.84 -43.65
CA THR A 135 24.95 58.16 -43.68
C THR A 135 24.38 58.11 -45.10
N PRO A 136 23.05 57.96 -45.25
CA PRO A 136 22.35 58.39 -46.45
C PRO A 136 22.63 59.87 -46.78
N THR A 137 22.36 60.26 -48.02
CA THR A 137 22.47 61.67 -48.46
C THR A 137 21.42 62.51 -47.73
N TRP A 138 21.81 63.70 -47.28
CA TRP A 138 20.92 64.61 -46.55
C TRP A 138 19.79 65.16 -47.44
N ALA A 139 18.61 65.38 -46.86
CA ALA A 139 17.37 65.81 -47.54
C ALA A 139 16.85 64.87 -48.65
N LEU A 140 17.02 63.56 -48.50
CA LEU A 140 16.19 62.58 -49.20
C LEU A 140 14.81 62.46 -48.53
N THR A 141 13.90 61.69 -49.15
CA THR A 141 12.63 61.29 -48.54
C THR A 141 12.85 60.77 -47.11
N PRO A 142 12.09 61.23 -46.09
CA PRO A 142 12.23 60.77 -44.72
C PRO A 142 12.18 59.23 -44.63
N LEU A 143 13.08 58.65 -43.83
CA LEU A 143 13.15 57.21 -43.64
C LEU A 143 11.84 56.69 -43.02
N SER A 144 11.31 55.59 -43.55
CA SER A 144 10.05 55.00 -43.13
C SER A 144 10.28 53.72 -42.33
N ALA A 145 9.61 53.60 -41.18
CA ALA A 145 9.61 52.35 -40.42
C ALA A 145 8.48 51.43 -40.92
N PRO A 146 8.70 50.12 -41.08
CA PRO A 146 9.94 49.38 -40.83
C PRO A 146 10.90 49.28 -42.03
N ALA A 147 10.52 49.81 -43.21
CA ALA A 147 11.20 49.52 -44.48
C ALA A 147 12.67 50.00 -44.55
N ASP A 148 12.96 51.16 -43.98
CA ASP A 148 14.26 51.83 -44.08
C ASP A 148 15.16 51.64 -42.83
N CYS A 149 14.77 50.81 -41.87
CA CYS A 149 15.63 50.50 -40.71
C CYS A 149 16.98 49.90 -41.16
N ASN A 150 17.01 49.22 -42.31
CA ASN A 150 18.23 48.65 -42.90
C ASN A 150 19.26 49.70 -43.40
N LYS A 151 18.90 50.98 -43.49
CA LYS A 151 19.82 52.06 -43.87
C LYS A 151 20.82 52.39 -42.75
N CYS A 152 20.50 52.02 -41.51
CA CYS A 152 21.34 52.20 -40.33
C CYS A 152 21.71 50.88 -39.65
N HIS A 153 20.83 49.86 -39.71
CA HIS A 153 21.05 48.55 -39.14
C HIS A 153 21.44 47.52 -40.21
N GLY A 154 22.68 47.05 -40.19
CA GLY A 154 23.13 45.94 -41.03
C GLY A 154 22.81 44.56 -40.44
N ALA A 155 23.49 43.53 -40.97
CA ALA A 155 23.67 42.28 -40.22
C ALA A 155 24.42 42.55 -38.90
N ALA A 156 24.38 41.60 -37.96
CA ALA A 156 25.12 41.69 -36.71
C ALA A 156 26.61 42.04 -36.96
N PRO A 157 27.26 42.85 -36.09
CA PRO A 157 28.68 43.16 -36.21
C PRO A 157 29.52 41.90 -36.44
N ALA A 158 30.45 41.96 -37.39
CA ALA A 158 31.32 40.84 -37.75
C ALA A 158 32.43 40.57 -36.69
N ASP A 159 32.15 40.85 -35.41
CA ASP A 159 33.02 40.65 -34.26
C ASP A 159 32.95 39.23 -33.67
N GLY A 160 32.15 38.35 -34.29
CA GLY A 160 31.92 36.97 -33.84
C GLY A 160 31.28 36.85 -32.45
N SER A 161 30.87 37.96 -31.83
CA SER A 161 30.38 38.04 -30.45
C SER A 161 28.90 38.42 -30.37
N HIS A 162 28.39 39.14 -31.38
CA HIS A 162 26.97 39.30 -31.68
C HIS A 162 26.40 38.08 -32.45
N PRO A 163 25.08 37.95 -32.65
CA PRO A 163 24.48 36.80 -33.37
C PRO A 163 25.14 36.55 -34.74
N ALA A 164 25.97 35.50 -34.83
CA ALA A 164 26.91 35.29 -35.94
C ALA A 164 26.91 33.83 -36.43
N THR A 165 27.56 33.54 -37.56
CA THR A 165 27.76 32.16 -38.07
C THR A 165 28.90 31.41 -37.36
N SER A 166 29.79 32.14 -36.69
CA SER A 166 30.97 31.62 -35.97
C SER A 166 31.31 32.51 -34.76
N GLY A 167 32.27 32.08 -33.94
CA GLY A 167 32.63 32.79 -32.70
C GLY A 167 31.69 32.52 -31.53
N SER A 168 31.81 33.31 -30.46
CA SER A 168 31.05 33.18 -29.21
C SER A 168 29.57 33.56 -29.37
N GLY A 169 29.27 34.49 -30.27
CA GLY A 169 27.91 34.89 -30.64
C GLY A 169 27.16 33.85 -31.48
N LYS A 170 27.83 32.78 -31.94
CA LYS A 170 27.22 31.74 -32.78
C LYS A 170 25.96 31.13 -32.17
N LYS A 171 25.95 30.86 -30.86
CA LYS A 171 24.76 30.26 -30.21
C LYS A 171 23.52 31.15 -30.26
N HIS A 172 23.70 32.47 -30.24
CA HIS A 172 22.60 33.42 -30.41
C HIS A 172 22.19 33.53 -31.89
N GLY A 173 23.15 33.48 -32.82
CA GLY A 173 22.88 33.42 -34.27
C GLY A 173 22.12 32.17 -34.71
N ASP A 174 22.51 31.00 -34.19
CA ASP A 174 21.86 29.71 -34.45
C ASP A 174 20.40 29.66 -33.95
N TYR A 175 20.06 30.41 -32.89
CA TYR A 175 18.74 30.36 -32.25
C TYR A 175 17.81 31.51 -32.64
N TYR A 176 18.32 32.74 -32.69
CA TYR A 176 17.53 33.93 -33.02
C TYR A 176 17.67 34.38 -34.48
N GLY A 177 18.53 33.72 -35.26
CA GLY A 177 18.89 34.14 -36.62
C GLY A 177 19.96 35.24 -36.63
N LEU A 178 20.32 35.67 -37.84
CA LEU A 178 21.36 36.68 -38.10
C LEU A 178 20.79 38.02 -38.59
N THR A 179 19.46 38.12 -38.69
CA THR A 179 18.71 39.30 -39.10
C THR A 179 18.56 40.29 -37.95
N THR A 180 18.18 41.52 -38.25
CA THR A 180 17.95 42.60 -37.27
C THR A 180 16.94 42.24 -36.17
N SER A 181 15.98 41.35 -36.44
CA SER A 181 15.05 40.78 -35.45
C SER A 181 15.72 39.96 -34.32
N SER A 182 16.97 39.51 -34.52
CA SER A 182 17.77 38.89 -33.45
C SER A 182 18.25 39.91 -32.41
N CYS A 183 18.49 41.16 -32.83
CA CYS A 183 18.95 42.25 -31.97
C CYS A 183 17.86 42.66 -30.97
N ALA A 184 16.60 42.69 -31.41
CA ALA A 184 15.40 42.98 -30.59
C ALA A 184 15.16 41.99 -29.42
N ARG A 185 15.95 40.90 -29.33
CA ARG A 185 15.93 39.96 -28.21
C ARG A 185 16.71 40.43 -26.98
N CYS A 186 17.69 41.31 -27.21
CA CYS A 186 18.61 41.85 -26.20
C CYS A 186 18.65 43.38 -26.18
N HIS A 187 18.09 44.06 -27.18
CA HIS A 187 17.96 45.51 -27.28
C HIS A 187 16.49 45.89 -27.48
N PRO A 188 16.07 47.12 -27.12
CA PRO A 188 14.72 47.58 -27.39
C PRO A 188 14.37 47.50 -28.89
N ASP A 189 13.16 47.05 -29.20
CA ASP A 189 12.61 47.12 -30.55
C ASP A 189 11.97 48.50 -30.75
N HIS A 190 12.69 49.37 -31.45
CA HIS A 190 12.24 50.74 -31.72
C HIS A 190 11.16 50.82 -32.81
N THR A 191 10.82 49.73 -33.52
CA THR A 191 9.82 49.75 -34.61
C THR A 191 8.39 50.03 -34.12
N LEU A 192 8.11 49.78 -32.83
CA LEU A 192 6.80 50.00 -32.19
C LEU A 192 6.72 51.33 -31.41
N GLU A 193 7.79 52.13 -31.39
CA GLU A 193 7.76 53.45 -30.75
C GLU A 193 6.96 54.45 -31.60
N ALA A 194 6.31 55.44 -30.96
CA ALA A 194 5.54 56.47 -31.66
C ALA A 194 6.40 57.32 -32.64
N ARG A 195 7.73 57.30 -32.47
CA ARG A 195 8.71 57.98 -33.32
C ARG A 195 9.94 57.07 -33.52
N PRO A 196 9.88 56.04 -34.39
CA PRO A 196 10.85 54.94 -34.43
C PRO A 196 12.32 55.34 -34.64
N PHE A 197 12.59 56.49 -35.26
CA PHE A 197 13.96 56.96 -35.55
C PHE A 197 14.54 57.91 -34.49
N ASP A 198 13.77 58.32 -33.47
CA ASP A 198 14.28 59.23 -32.42
C ASP A 198 15.50 58.65 -31.68
N HIS A 199 15.58 57.32 -31.56
CA HIS A 199 16.72 56.62 -30.96
C HIS A 199 18.03 56.72 -31.76
N ALA A 200 17.95 57.04 -33.06
CA ALA A 200 19.08 57.12 -34.00
C ALA A 200 19.51 58.57 -34.28
N THR A 201 19.03 59.54 -33.49
CA THR A 201 19.32 60.96 -33.68
C THR A 201 20.81 61.28 -33.44
N SER A 202 21.49 61.75 -34.49
CA SER A 202 22.95 61.97 -34.56
C SER A 202 23.55 62.95 -33.53
N ALA A 203 22.74 63.59 -32.68
CA ALA A 203 23.15 64.53 -31.64
C ALA A 203 23.31 63.89 -30.24
N GLY A 204 22.80 62.67 -30.00
CA GLY A 204 22.76 62.07 -28.67
C GLY A 204 23.96 61.20 -28.30
N ASN A 205 24.70 61.57 -27.25
CA ASN A 205 25.69 60.71 -26.58
C ASN A 205 25.02 59.61 -25.71
N ARG A 206 24.02 58.93 -26.27
CA ARG A 206 23.12 57.99 -25.58
C ARG A 206 23.84 56.67 -25.31
N GLY A 207 23.76 56.15 -24.09
CA GLY A 207 24.22 54.79 -23.80
C GLY A 207 23.38 53.74 -24.54
N LEU A 208 24.01 52.64 -24.98
CA LEU A 208 23.28 51.47 -25.47
C LEU A 208 22.37 50.93 -24.36
N ILE A 209 21.18 50.46 -24.74
CA ILE A 209 20.25 49.80 -23.83
C ILE A 209 20.29 48.31 -24.12
N VAL A 210 20.57 47.50 -23.10
CA VAL A 210 20.46 46.03 -23.16
C VAL A 210 19.31 45.62 -22.24
N GLN A 211 18.27 45.03 -22.82
CA GLN A 211 17.02 44.64 -22.16
C GLN A 211 16.53 43.30 -22.72
N PHE A 212 16.06 42.42 -21.84
CA PHE A 212 15.71 41.03 -22.18
C PHE A 212 14.19 40.81 -22.08
N THR A 213 13.43 41.65 -22.78
CA THR A 213 11.95 41.68 -22.73
C THR A 213 11.29 40.49 -23.42
N THR A 214 11.95 39.83 -24.37
CA THR A 214 11.39 38.66 -25.08
C THR A 214 11.37 37.40 -24.20
N ALA A 215 10.34 36.56 -24.38
CA ALA A 215 10.35 35.17 -23.93
C ALA A 215 11.62 34.39 -24.36
N PRO A 216 12.13 33.46 -23.54
CA PRO A 216 11.63 33.04 -22.23
C PRO A 216 11.99 33.98 -21.07
N ASN A 217 12.80 35.04 -21.32
CA ASN A 217 13.29 35.93 -20.26
C ASN A 217 12.23 36.92 -19.77
N ASN A 218 11.28 37.33 -20.62
CA ASN A 218 10.06 38.06 -20.24
C ASN A 218 10.30 39.31 -19.36
N GLY A 219 11.40 40.04 -19.59
CA GLY A 219 11.79 41.24 -18.83
C GLY A 219 12.73 40.98 -17.66
N PHE A 220 13.00 39.72 -17.29
CA PHE A 220 14.03 39.39 -16.31
C PHE A 220 15.42 39.45 -16.92
N GLY A 221 16.38 39.98 -16.16
CA GLY A 221 17.80 39.89 -16.44
C GLY A 221 18.52 41.23 -16.47
N ARG A 222 19.85 41.18 -16.31
CA ARG A 222 20.71 42.37 -16.34
C ARG A 222 22.04 42.09 -17.02
N TYR A 223 22.48 43.03 -17.85
CA TYR A 223 23.82 43.10 -18.41
C TYR A 223 24.70 44.05 -17.59
N THR A 224 25.94 43.66 -17.30
CA THR A 224 26.88 44.48 -16.51
C THR A 224 28.02 45.11 -17.33
N GLY A 225 28.02 44.96 -18.65
CA GLY A 225 29.06 45.55 -19.50
C GLY A 225 28.94 47.06 -19.62
N ASN A 226 30.03 47.71 -20.04
CA ASN A 226 30.02 49.15 -20.26
C ASN A 226 29.23 49.50 -21.52
N VAL A 227 28.00 49.99 -21.32
CA VAL A 227 27.11 50.48 -22.39
C VAL A 227 27.12 52.00 -22.53
N ARG A 228 27.99 52.72 -21.81
CA ARG A 228 28.08 54.18 -21.88
C ARG A 228 28.81 54.61 -23.15
N TYR A 229 28.27 55.58 -23.87
CA TYR A 229 28.99 56.29 -24.93
C TYR A 229 30.29 56.89 -24.39
N PRO A 230 31.40 56.95 -25.17
CA PRO A 230 31.58 56.36 -26.50
C PRO A 230 32.02 54.89 -26.49
N ASN A 231 32.16 54.28 -25.30
CA ASN A 231 32.86 53.00 -25.06
C ASN A 231 32.23 51.75 -25.71
N TYR A 232 31.15 51.88 -26.47
CA TYR A 232 30.59 50.77 -27.25
C TYR A 232 30.90 50.84 -28.74
N LEU A 233 31.40 51.97 -29.26
CA LEU A 233 31.62 52.21 -30.68
C LEU A 233 32.74 51.32 -31.25
N PRO A 234 32.67 50.89 -32.53
CA PRO A 234 33.72 50.10 -33.17
C PRO A 234 35.13 50.72 -33.10
N SER A 235 35.26 52.03 -33.34
CA SER A 235 36.54 52.78 -33.31
C SER A 235 37.26 52.73 -31.98
N GLN A 236 36.54 52.52 -30.88
CA GLN A 236 37.09 52.45 -29.54
C GLN A 236 37.65 51.05 -29.19
N ASN A 237 37.55 50.09 -30.13
CA ASN A 237 37.91 48.67 -29.99
C ASN A 237 37.62 48.07 -28.58
N PRO A 238 36.38 48.22 -28.05
CA PRO A 238 36.15 48.02 -26.63
C PRO A 238 36.00 46.55 -26.26
N SER A 239 36.52 46.18 -25.09
CA SER A 239 36.36 44.82 -24.54
C SER A 239 34.88 44.51 -24.27
N ARG A 240 34.34 43.51 -24.97
CA ARG A 240 32.93 43.10 -24.89
C ARG A 240 32.66 42.12 -23.74
N ASN A 241 33.09 42.46 -22.52
CA ASN A 241 33.25 41.52 -21.40
C ASN A 241 32.13 41.51 -20.34
N GLY A 242 30.98 42.15 -20.58
CA GLY A 242 29.93 42.28 -19.57
C GLY A 242 29.29 40.95 -19.16
N THR A 243 28.85 40.82 -17.90
CA THR A 243 28.15 39.62 -17.43
C THR A 243 26.65 39.72 -17.62
N CYS A 244 26.03 38.62 -18.03
CA CYS A 244 24.59 38.44 -18.16
C CYS A 244 24.08 37.64 -16.93
N ARG A 245 23.12 38.18 -16.19
CA ARG A 245 22.61 37.60 -14.92
C ARG A 245 21.09 37.58 -14.85
N ASN A 246 20.53 36.65 -14.08
CA ASN A 246 19.09 36.46 -13.85
C ASN A 246 18.27 36.26 -15.15
N LEU A 247 18.72 35.34 -16.00
CA LEU A 247 18.19 35.04 -17.32
C LEU A 247 17.93 33.54 -17.45
N TYR A 248 16.82 33.14 -18.06
CA TYR A 248 16.51 31.72 -18.28
C TYR A 248 17.59 31.02 -19.11
N CYS A 249 17.96 31.62 -20.26
CA CYS A 249 18.94 31.07 -21.21
C CYS A 249 20.37 30.96 -20.64
N HIS A 250 20.64 31.60 -19.49
CA HIS A 250 21.89 31.52 -18.75
C HIS A 250 21.65 31.04 -17.31
N SER A 251 20.65 30.19 -17.09
CA SER A 251 20.37 29.54 -15.81
C SER A 251 20.66 28.03 -15.87
N PRO A 252 20.66 27.34 -14.73
CA PRO A 252 20.66 25.87 -14.71
C PRO A 252 19.39 25.20 -15.27
N GLY A 253 18.39 25.96 -15.74
CA GLY A 253 17.13 25.39 -16.26
C GLY A 253 16.28 24.67 -15.21
N ASN A 254 16.45 25.03 -13.93
CA ASN A 254 15.88 24.33 -12.77
C ASN A 254 14.62 25.01 -12.18
N LYS A 255 14.30 26.25 -12.57
CA LYS A 255 13.17 27.05 -12.07
C LYS A 255 12.43 27.74 -13.22
N ALA A 256 11.11 27.86 -13.10
CA ALA A 256 10.26 28.54 -14.09
C ALA A 256 10.26 30.08 -13.96
N SER A 257 10.69 30.61 -12.80
CA SER A 257 10.88 32.04 -12.53
C SER A 257 11.97 32.22 -11.46
N SER A 258 12.45 33.46 -11.27
CA SER A 258 13.54 33.78 -10.31
C SER A 258 14.77 32.90 -10.53
N PHE A 259 15.38 33.04 -11.71
CA PHE A 259 16.37 32.12 -12.24
C PHE A 259 17.66 32.11 -11.43
N ASP A 260 18.15 30.91 -11.11
CA ASP A 260 19.45 30.74 -10.46
C ASP A 260 20.59 31.16 -11.39
N LEU A 261 21.69 31.64 -10.80
CA LEU A 261 22.90 31.94 -11.55
C LEU A 261 23.49 30.66 -12.16
N PRO A 262 24.11 30.75 -13.35
CA PRO A 262 24.81 29.63 -13.96
C PRO A 262 26.05 29.27 -13.13
N ASN A 263 26.43 27.99 -13.11
CA ASN A 263 27.64 27.48 -12.43
C ASN A 263 28.89 28.33 -12.76
N ASN A 264 29.04 28.72 -14.03
CA ASN A 264 30.06 29.65 -14.50
C ASN A 264 29.37 30.93 -14.98
N SER A 265 29.86 32.11 -14.56
CA SER A 265 29.28 33.40 -14.95
C SER A 265 29.23 33.56 -16.47
N ALA A 266 28.04 33.77 -17.03
CA ALA A 266 27.86 34.04 -18.45
C ALA A 266 28.42 35.43 -18.81
N THR A 267 29.61 35.47 -19.41
CA THR A 267 30.20 36.69 -19.98
C THR A 267 29.84 36.81 -21.46
N TRP A 268 29.51 38.02 -21.89
CA TRP A 268 29.43 38.36 -23.30
C TRP A 268 30.78 38.13 -23.98
N GLY A 269 30.76 37.72 -25.24
CA GLY A 269 31.96 37.26 -25.95
C GLY A 269 32.57 35.94 -25.44
N GLY A 270 32.09 35.37 -24.33
CA GLY A 270 32.59 34.14 -23.73
C GLY A 270 31.92 32.87 -24.25
N SER A 271 32.40 31.71 -23.80
CA SER A 271 31.81 30.40 -24.11
C SER A 271 31.30 29.72 -22.85
N LEU A 272 30.06 29.25 -22.89
CA LEU A 272 29.42 28.50 -21.80
C LEU A 272 29.11 27.08 -22.27
N SER A 273 29.79 26.09 -21.69
CA SER A 273 29.50 24.66 -21.88
C SER A 273 28.32 24.23 -21.00
N CYS A 274 27.80 23.01 -21.20
CA CYS A 274 26.70 22.49 -20.38
C CYS A 274 27.01 22.60 -18.88
N LYS A 275 28.22 22.16 -18.47
CA LYS A 275 28.76 22.27 -17.09
C LYS A 275 28.71 23.69 -16.53
N GLY A 276 28.83 24.70 -17.40
CA GLY A 276 28.77 26.11 -17.03
C GLY A 276 27.36 26.62 -16.74
N CYS A 277 26.31 26.03 -17.32
CA CYS A 277 24.92 26.34 -16.95
C CYS A 277 24.45 25.48 -15.77
N HIS A 278 24.54 24.16 -15.94
CA HIS A 278 24.06 23.14 -15.03
C HIS A 278 25.10 22.02 -14.89
N LYS A 279 24.99 21.15 -13.89
CA LYS A 279 25.84 19.95 -13.82
C LYS A 279 25.69 19.10 -15.08
N ALA A 280 26.74 18.40 -15.50
CA ALA A 280 26.84 17.79 -16.83
C ALA A 280 26.96 16.27 -16.76
N ASP A 281 27.55 15.61 -17.76
CA ASP A 281 27.84 14.17 -17.67
C ASP A 281 29.02 13.89 -16.73
N ILE A 282 29.19 12.62 -16.36
CA ILE A 282 30.26 12.18 -15.45
C ILE A 282 31.67 12.38 -16.02
N ALA A 283 31.84 12.35 -17.35
CA ALA A 283 33.11 12.65 -18.00
C ALA A 283 33.56 14.11 -17.79
N SER A 284 32.62 15.03 -17.52
CA SER A 284 32.91 16.42 -17.15
C SER A 284 33.46 16.61 -15.72
N GLY A 285 33.48 15.55 -14.91
CA GLY A 285 33.89 15.60 -13.49
C GLY A 285 32.91 16.30 -12.54
N ASP A 286 31.75 16.76 -13.00
CA ASP A 286 30.67 17.29 -12.15
C ASP A 286 29.31 16.83 -12.67
N ALA A 287 28.99 15.57 -12.35
CA ALA A 287 27.80 14.88 -12.86
C ALA A 287 26.50 15.47 -12.30
N ILE A 288 25.47 15.58 -13.14
CA ILE A 288 24.13 15.94 -12.68
C ILE A 288 23.55 14.86 -11.76
N THR A 289 23.04 15.30 -10.61
CA THR A 289 22.53 14.43 -9.53
C THR A 289 21.07 14.74 -9.14
N SER A 290 20.41 15.68 -9.81
CA SER A 290 19.01 16.02 -9.54
C SER A 290 18.05 14.90 -9.94
N GLY A 291 17.03 14.62 -9.12
CA GLY A 291 16.11 13.51 -9.37
C GLY A 291 16.85 12.18 -9.52
N SER A 292 16.51 11.39 -10.54
CA SER A 292 17.18 10.11 -10.80
C SER A 292 18.48 10.22 -11.61
N HIS A 293 19.01 11.42 -11.89
CA HIS A 293 20.28 11.54 -12.64
C HIS A 293 21.47 10.91 -11.90
N GLN A 294 21.47 10.86 -10.57
CA GLN A 294 22.55 10.21 -9.81
C GLN A 294 22.70 8.73 -10.17
N GLY A 295 21.58 8.00 -10.27
CA GLY A 295 21.59 6.57 -10.64
C GLY A 295 21.87 6.33 -12.12
N HIS A 296 21.47 7.24 -13.01
CA HIS A 296 21.58 7.05 -14.46
C HIS A 296 22.85 7.66 -15.08
N VAL A 297 23.28 8.86 -14.68
CA VAL A 297 24.39 9.61 -15.31
C VAL A 297 25.69 9.47 -14.53
N ASN A 298 25.63 9.57 -13.20
CA ASN A 298 26.80 9.55 -12.33
C ASN A 298 27.29 8.11 -12.06
N GLY A 299 26.38 7.17 -11.75
CA GLY A 299 26.69 5.75 -11.56
C GLY A 299 27.44 5.41 -10.26
N GLN A 300 27.65 6.41 -9.38
CA GLN A 300 28.36 6.26 -8.12
C GLN A 300 27.75 5.17 -7.21
N GLY A 301 28.59 4.21 -6.81
CA GLY A 301 28.33 3.29 -5.70
C GLY A 301 27.54 2.01 -5.98
N ILE A 302 26.97 1.85 -7.19
CA ILE A 302 26.10 0.70 -7.51
C ILE A 302 26.48 -0.06 -8.80
N GLY A 303 27.56 0.35 -9.47
CA GLY A 303 28.13 -0.43 -10.59
C GLY A 303 27.18 -0.59 -11.78
N TYR A 304 26.47 0.48 -12.17
CA TYR A 304 25.59 0.54 -13.35
C TYR A 304 26.14 1.45 -14.44
N THR A 305 25.63 1.32 -15.67
CA THR A 305 26.11 2.07 -16.83
C THR A 305 25.80 3.56 -16.72
N GLN A 306 26.78 4.38 -17.09
CA GLN A 306 26.60 5.81 -17.32
C GLN A 306 25.74 6.01 -18.58
N ILE A 307 24.45 6.28 -18.38
CA ILE A 307 23.49 6.57 -19.44
C ILE A 307 23.74 7.97 -19.99
N LYS A 308 24.06 8.03 -21.29
CA LYS A 308 24.24 9.28 -22.04
C LYS A 308 22.92 10.04 -22.17
N CYS A 309 22.97 11.36 -22.08
CA CYS A 309 21.82 12.27 -22.13
C CYS A 309 20.87 12.01 -23.31
N VAL A 310 21.40 11.73 -24.51
CA VAL A 310 20.64 11.35 -25.72
C VAL A 310 19.60 10.25 -25.48
N LYS A 311 19.84 9.28 -24.58
CA LYS A 311 18.89 8.19 -24.34
C LYS A 311 17.56 8.66 -23.74
N CYS A 312 17.52 9.83 -23.08
CA CYS A 312 16.32 10.44 -22.48
C CYS A 312 15.98 11.84 -23.03
N HIS A 313 16.89 12.47 -23.77
CA HIS A 313 16.76 13.80 -24.36
C HIS A 313 17.08 13.82 -25.87
N GLY A 314 16.74 12.74 -26.59
CA GLY A 314 17.07 12.55 -28.01
C GLY A 314 16.43 13.58 -28.97
N ALA A 315 15.40 14.30 -28.51
CA ALA A 315 14.86 15.48 -29.22
C ALA A 315 15.73 16.74 -29.11
N THR A 316 16.74 16.74 -28.24
CA THR A 316 17.54 17.92 -27.84
C THR A 316 19.03 17.72 -28.09
N VAL A 317 19.56 16.52 -27.78
CA VAL A 317 20.98 16.17 -27.92
C VAL A 317 21.15 14.87 -28.71
N ASN A 318 22.21 14.75 -29.52
CA ASN A 318 22.57 13.50 -30.22
C ASN A 318 23.69 12.70 -29.52
N SER A 319 24.24 13.25 -28.43
CA SER A 319 25.31 12.63 -27.61
C SER A 319 25.06 12.93 -26.13
N SER A 320 26.05 12.72 -25.25
CA SER A 320 25.96 13.20 -23.85
C SER A 320 25.96 14.73 -23.75
N MET A 321 26.69 15.42 -24.63
CA MET A 321 27.13 16.81 -24.44
C MET A 321 26.96 17.72 -25.67
N THR A 322 26.35 17.20 -26.75
CA THR A 322 26.14 17.92 -28.01
C THR A 322 24.65 18.21 -28.22
N ILE A 323 24.27 19.49 -28.14
CA ILE A 323 22.92 19.96 -28.47
C ILE A 323 22.76 19.99 -29.99
N VAL A 324 21.69 19.38 -30.50
CA VAL A 324 21.32 19.39 -31.93
C VAL A 324 20.03 20.14 -32.21
N ASN A 325 19.18 20.35 -31.20
CA ASN A 325 18.02 21.22 -31.30
C ASN A 325 18.03 22.21 -30.13
N THR A 326 18.64 23.37 -30.37
CA THR A 326 18.71 24.48 -29.40
C THR A 326 17.31 24.95 -28.99
N GLY A 327 16.34 24.94 -29.91
CA GLY A 327 14.95 25.30 -29.65
C GLY A 327 14.30 24.45 -28.55
N ASN A 328 14.61 23.16 -28.48
CA ASN A 328 14.12 22.27 -27.42
C ASN A 328 14.85 22.41 -26.07
N HIS A 329 15.98 23.12 -26.03
CA HIS A 329 16.78 23.34 -24.82
C HIS A 329 16.46 24.68 -24.14
N VAL A 330 16.23 25.75 -24.91
CA VAL A 330 16.09 27.12 -24.38
C VAL A 330 14.65 27.69 -24.43
N ASN A 331 13.63 26.85 -24.67
CA ASN A 331 12.22 27.25 -24.79
C ASN A 331 11.46 27.47 -23.45
N GLY A 332 12.14 27.47 -22.29
CA GLY A 332 11.48 27.55 -20.98
C GLY A 332 10.96 26.21 -20.44
N GLN A 333 11.17 25.09 -21.14
CA GLN A 333 10.64 23.76 -20.77
C GLN A 333 11.77 22.73 -20.59
N VAL A 334 11.51 21.72 -19.77
CA VAL A 334 12.31 20.48 -19.75
C VAL A 334 11.71 19.53 -20.78
N THR A 335 12.49 19.20 -21.81
CA THR A 335 12.08 18.33 -22.93
C THR A 335 12.57 16.90 -22.70
N ILE A 336 11.65 15.94 -22.58
CA ILE A 336 11.93 14.49 -22.42
C ILE A 336 11.55 13.76 -23.71
N ALA A 337 12.50 13.05 -24.29
CA ALA A 337 12.31 12.23 -25.48
C ALA A 337 13.32 11.08 -25.49
N PHE A 338 12.83 9.84 -25.41
CA PHE A 338 13.67 8.66 -25.49
C PHE A 338 14.19 8.47 -26.91
N ASP A 339 15.45 8.06 -27.05
CA ASP A 339 16.04 7.83 -28.37
C ASP A 339 15.43 6.62 -29.07
N ASN A 340 15.11 6.79 -30.37
CA ASN A 340 14.51 5.79 -31.24
C ASN A 340 15.42 4.59 -31.54
N THR A 341 16.74 4.74 -31.47
CA THR A 341 17.69 3.62 -31.65
C THR A 341 17.95 2.84 -30.36
N SER A 342 17.37 3.30 -29.26
CA SER A 342 17.64 2.78 -27.92
C SER A 342 16.55 1.83 -27.44
N SER A 343 16.89 1.06 -26.41
CA SER A 343 15.96 0.23 -25.65
C SER A 343 14.82 1.02 -24.95
N ALA A 344 14.73 2.33 -25.11
CA ALA A 344 13.67 3.19 -24.58
C ALA A 344 12.71 3.76 -25.66
N ALA A 345 12.87 3.41 -26.95
CA ALA A 345 12.14 4.00 -28.08
C ALA A 345 10.59 3.94 -28.00
N GLY A 346 10.02 3.01 -27.24
CA GLY A 346 8.58 2.89 -27.00
C GLY A 346 8.05 3.68 -25.80
N GLY A 347 8.91 4.40 -25.08
CA GLY A 347 8.62 4.94 -23.76
C GLY A 347 7.63 6.11 -23.72
N THR A 348 6.90 6.21 -22.61
CA THR A 348 6.05 7.36 -22.26
C THR A 348 6.56 8.03 -20.98
N TYR A 349 6.27 9.32 -20.82
CA TYR A 349 6.53 10.11 -19.63
C TYR A 349 5.24 10.79 -19.18
N ASN A 350 4.79 10.52 -17.95
CA ASN A 350 3.46 10.88 -17.44
C ASN A 350 2.32 10.45 -18.38
N GLY A 351 2.39 9.22 -18.90
CA GLY A 351 1.40 8.65 -19.81
C GLY A 351 1.46 9.18 -21.25
N GLN A 352 2.21 10.25 -21.52
CA GLN A 352 2.37 10.82 -22.85
C GLN A 352 3.58 10.21 -23.58
N PRO A 353 3.46 9.77 -24.84
CA PRO A 353 4.61 9.32 -25.63
C PRO A 353 5.74 10.33 -25.63
N ALA A 354 6.93 9.91 -25.24
CA ALA A 354 8.11 10.77 -25.14
C ALA A 354 9.10 10.37 -26.24
N LYS A 355 8.82 10.79 -27.47
CA LYS A 355 9.60 10.42 -28.68
C LYS A 355 10.29 11.64 -29.28
N PRO A 356 11.33 11.49 -30.12
CA PRO A 356 12.04 12.64 -30.71
C PRO A 356 11.13 13.52 -31.59
N ALA A 357 10.15 12.92 -32.27
CA ALA A 357 9.15 13.63 -33.08
C ALA A 357 7.98 14.22 -32.28
N THR A 358 7.69 13.67 -31.09
CA THR A 358 6.65 14.16 -30.17
C THR A 358 7.19 14.15 -28.73
N PRO A 359 7.99 15.15 -28.33
CA PRO A 359 8.60 15.16 -27.02
C PRO A 359 7.58 15.45 -25.91
N SER A 360 7.74 14.81 -24.77
CA SER A 360 7.00 15.18 -23.56
C SER A 360 7.69 16.40 -22.91
N THR A 361 6.92 17.39 -22.46
CA THR A 361 7.49 18.61 -21.86
C THR A 361 6.89 18.90 -20.48
N LYS A 362 7.68 19.52 -19.60
CA LYS A 362 7.23 20.02 -18.30
C LYS A 362 7.93 21.32 -17.94
N ALA A 363 7.28 22.13 -17.10
CA ALA A 363 7.91 23.32 -16.53
C ALA A 363 9.17 22.93 -15.68
N PRO A 364 10.25 23.72 -15.76
CA PRO A 364 11.37 23.66 -14.82
C PRO A 364 10.90 23.76 -13.36
N GLY A 365 11.48 22.97 -12.47
CA GLY A 365 11.15 22.97 -11.04
C GLY A 365 9.83 22.30 -10.64
N SER A 366 8.92 21.99 -11.58
CA SER A 366 7.70 21.24 -11.26
C SER A 366 7.98 19.77 -10.92
N THR A 367 7.02 19.08 -10.31
CA THR A 367 7.12 17.68 -9.89
C THR A 367 7.53 16.74 -11.01
N TYR A 368 8.30 15.70 -10.66
CA TYR A 368 8.77 14.69 -11.60
C TYR A 368 7.65 13.73 -12.03
N GLY A 369 7.77 13.19 -13.24
CA GLY A 369 6.82 12.25 -13.83
C GLY A 369 7.23 10.78 -13.80
N SER A 370 6.27 9.91 -14.13
CA SER A 370 6.46 8.46 -14.27
C SER A 370 6.91 8.08 -15.68
N CYS A 371 7.87 7.15 -15.78
CA CYS A 371 8.31 6.55 -17.03
C CYS A 371 7.61 5.20 -17.23
N GLN A 372 7.07 4.92 -18.42
CA GLN A 372 6.42 3.64 -18.74
C GLN A 372 6.94 3.12 -20.09
N ASN A 373 6.80 1.82 -20.37
CA ASN A 373 7.17 1.18 -21.64
C ASN A 373 8.66 1.35 -22.05
N VAL A 374 9.56 1.41 -21.08
CA VAL A 374 11.02 1.50 -21.26
C VAL A 374 11.67 0.15 -20.91
N TYR A 375 12.45 -0.47 -21.80
CA TYR A 375 13.06 -1.78 -21.58
C TYR A 375 13.98 -1.83 -20.34
N CYS A 376 14.70 -0.74 -20.05
CA CYS A 376 15.55 -0.64 -18.86
C CYS A 376 14.75 -0.68 -17.54
N HIS A 377 13.43 -0.48 -17.61
CA HIS A 377 12.48 -0.62 -16.51
C HIS A 377 11.58 -1.85 -16.71
N SER A 378 12.09 -2.90 -17.36
CA SER A 378 11.34 -4.13 -17.66
C SER A 378 12.02 -5.38 -17.08
N THR A 379 11.34 -6.53 -17.18
CA THR A 379 11.89 -7.84 -16.80
C THR A 379 12.91 -8.42 -17.81
N GLY A 380 13.30 -7.68 -18.85
CA GLY A 380 14.24 -8.10 -19.91
C GLY A 380 13.65 -9.11 -20.91
N GLN A 381 12.91 -10.11 -20.43
CA GLN A 381 12.02 -10.98 -21.20
C GLN A 381 10.81 -11.37 -20.35
N THR A 382 9.74 -11.87 -20.95
CA THR A 382 8.62 -12.47 -20.19
C THR A 382 8.88 -13.93 -19.85
N ASP A 383 8.08 -14.46 -18.93
CA ASP A 383 8.03 -15.88 -18.65
C ASP A 383 7.65 -16.66 -19.91
N GLY A 384 8.49 -17.63 -20.29
CA GLY A 384 8.47 -18.34 -21.57
C GLY A 384 9.63 -17.96 -22.48
N GLY A 385 10.50 -17.02 -22.06
CA GLY A 385 11.55 -16.48 -22.94
C GLY A 385 10.95 -15.72 -24.12
N THR A 386 9.77 -15.14 -23.94
CA THR A 386 8.96 -14.49 -24.97
C THR A 386 9.12 -12.97 -24.96
N TRP A 387 8.65 -12.33 -26.02
CA TRP A 387 8.66 -10.88 -26.23
C TRP A 387 7.21 -10.38 -26.40
N PRO A 388 6.81 -9.21 -25.86
CA PRO A 388 7.59 -8.24 -25.09
C PRO A 388 7.82 -8.61 -23.61
N PRO A 389 8.74 -7.93 -22.91
CA PRO A 389 8.95 -8.07 -21.46
C PRO A 389 7.86 -7.35 -20.68
N LEU A 390 7.75 -7.63 -19.39
CA LEU A 390 6.87 -6.87 -18.50
C LEU A 390 7.54 -5.55 -18.12
N TYR A 391 6.89 -4.43 -18.41
CA TYR A 391 7.34 -3.10 -18.02
C TYR A 391 6.87 -2.71 -16.63
N THR A 392 7.63 -1.81 -16.00
CA THR A 392 7.31 -1.18 -14.72
C THR A 392 7.18 0.34 -14.89
N THR A 393 6.60 1.00 -13.89
CA THR A 393 6.25 2.42 -13.93
C THR A 393 6.98 3.22 -12.84
N PRO A 394 8.31 3.38 -12.91
CA PRO A 394 9.05 4.18 -11.95
C PRO A 394 8.77 5.68 -12.09
N THR A 395 8.71 6.39 -10.96
CA THR A 395 8.66 7.85 -10.92
C THR A 395 10.08 8.41 -10.85
N TRP A 396 10.41 9.33 -11.76
CA TRP A 396 11.71 9.99 -11.77
C TRP A 396 11.93 10.77 -10.46
N GLY A 397 13.15 10.74 -9.92
CA GLY A 397 13.48 11.27 -8.59
C GLY A 397 13.00 10.43 -7.41
N SER A 398 12.22 9.35 -7.62
CA SER A 398 11.82 8.44 -6.55
C SER A 398 12.73 7.22 -6.47
N GLY A 399 13.63 7.20 -5.49
CA GLY A 399 14.46 6.04 -5.16
C GLY A 399 13.66 4.81 -4.66
N ALA A 400 12.37 4.97 -4.34
CA ALA A 400 11.51 3.85 -3.96
C ALA A 400 11.09 2.98 -5.16
N THR A 401 10.96 3.58 -6.35
CA THR A 401 10.37 2.91 -7.52
C THR A 401 11.37 2.42 -8.57
N GLY A 402 12.66 2.75 -8.44
CA GLY A 402 13.72 2.43 -9.40
C GLY A 402 14.82 1.52 -8.84
N LYS A 403 14.49 0.59 -7.94
CA LYS A 403 15.44 -0.38 -7.35
C LYS A 403 15.52 -1.63 -8.23
N CYS A 404 16.61 -2.40 -8.14
CA CYS A 404 16.80 -3.63 -8.93
C CYS A 404 15.57 -4.58 -8.82
N GLY A 405 15.09 -4.77 -7.58
CA GLY A 405 13.92 -5.59 -7.26
C GLY A 405 12.56 -5.05 -7.73
N THR A 406 12.45 -3.79 -8.17
CA THR A 406 11.19 -3.32 -8.80
C THR A 406 11.06 -3.81 -10.23
N CYS A 407 12.17 -3.95 -10.97
CA CYS A 407 12.20 -4.38 -12.38
C CYS A 407 12.24 -5.90 -12.54
N HIS A 408 13.09 -6.60 -11.77
CA HIS A 408 13.14 -8.05 -11.71
C HIS A 408 12.85 -8.48 -10.27
N GLY A 409 11.66 -9.03 -10.01
CA GLY A 409 11.16 -9.22 -8.65
C GLY A 409 11.87 -10.34 -7.90
N THR A 410 12.95 -9.99 -7.19
CA THR A 410 13.61 -10.86 -6.21
C THR A 410 12.67 -11.15 -5.04
N THR A 411 12.81 -12.34 -4.43
CA THR A 411 11.92 -12.77 -3.32
C THR A 411 12.71 -13.33 -2.16
N GLY A 412 12.35 -12.91 -0.96
CA GLY A 412 13.12 -13.11 0.26
C GLY A 412 13.38 -11.75 0.94
N SER A 413 13.81 -11.77 2.21
CA SER A 413 14.29 -10.59 2.94
C SER A 413 15.71 -10.18 2.50
N ASP A 414 15.98 -10.30 1.20
CA ASP A 414 17.32 -10.26 0.66
C ASP A 414 17.79 -8.82 0.43
N THR A 415 18.89 -8.46 1.08
CA THR A 415 19.44 -7.10 1.11
C THR A 415 20.34 -6.83 -0.10
N HIS A 416 20.01 -7.34 -1.28
CA HIS A 416 20.67 -7.01 -2.55
C HIS A 416 20.56 -5.48 -2.82
N GLY A 417 21.57 -4.74 -2.38
CA GLY A 417 21.64 -3.27 -2.41
C GLY A 417 21.51 -2.54 -1.04
N GLY A 418 21.33 -3.23 0.08
CA GLY A 418 21.47 -2.63 1.43
C GLY A 418 20.42 -1.59 1.86
N PHE A 419 19.20 -1.60 1.30
CA PHE A 419 18.13 -0.66 1.66
C PHE A 419 16.86 -1.37 2.20
N PRO A 420 16.24 -0.90 3.29
CA PRO A 420 15.06 -1.55 3.88
C PRO A 420 13.77 -1.38 3.05
N GLY A 421 12.92 -2.41 3.03
CA GLY A 421 11.56 -2.41 2.45
C GLY A 421 11.09 -3.79 1.98
N THR A 422 9.79 -4.07 2.05
CA THR A 422 9.17 -5.33 1.57
C THR A 422 8.77 -5.24 0.10
N MET A 423 9.18 -6.21 -0.72
CA MET A 423 9.01 -6.23 -2.18
C MET A 423 8.06 -7.36 -2.65
N ILE A 424 7.37 -7.16 -3.78
CA ILE A 424 6.36 -8.09 -4.32
C ILE A 424 6.96 -8.97 -5.43
N GLN A 425 6.57 -10.25 -5.46
CA GLN A 425 7.24 -11.33 -6.22
C GLN A 425 7.05 -11.28 -7.75
N ARG A 426 8.16 -11.31 -8.53
CA ARG A 426 8.18 -11.65 -9.98
C ARG A 426 9.54 -12.20 -10.44
N ARG A 427 9.82 -13.49 -10.16
CA ARG A 427 10.98 -14.23 -10.71
C ARG A 427 10.67 -14.80 -12.10
N ILE A 428 11.69 -15.10 -12.90
CA ILE A 428 11.55 -15.95 -14.12
C ILE A 428 11.17 -17.36 -13.66
N SER A 429 9.88 -17.68 -13.72
CA SER A 429 9.26 -18.90 -13.19
C SER A 429 9.00 -19.96 -14.26
N SER A 430 9.36 -19.65 -15.51
CA SER A 430 9.09 -20.42 -16.72
C SER A 430 10.21 -21.39 -17.14
N GLY A 431 9.82 -22.42 -17.90
CA GLY A 431 10.73 -23.32 -18.61
C GLY A 431 11.82 -23.97 -17.74
N SER A 432 13.02 -24.10 -18.30
CA SER A 432 14.16 -24.72 -17.62
C SER A 432 14.68 -23.93 -16.41
N HIS A 433 14.48 -22.61 -16.34
CA HIS A 433 14.87 -21.82 -15.17
C HIS A 433 14.19 -22.31 -13.89
N LYS A 434 12.90 -22.67 -13.95
CA LYS A 434 12.15 -23.21 -12.81
C LYS A 434 12.82 -24.44 -12.19
N LYS A 435 13.37 -25.33 -13.02
CA LYS A 435 14.05 -26.55 -12.56
C LYS A 435 15.47 -26.25 -12.06
N HIS A 436 16.26 -25.47 -12.79
CA HIS A 436 17.64 -25.16 -12.40
C HIS A 436 17.72 -24.30 -11.13
N LEU A 437 16.90 -23.24 -11.03
CA LEU A 437 16.86 -22.36 -9.84
C LEU A 437 16.23 -23.03 -8.60
N SER A 438 15.47 -24.12 -8.78
CA SER A 438 14.96 -24.93 -7.66
C SER A 438 16.05 -25.71 -6.93
N ARG A 439 17.23 -25.90 -7.54
CA ARG A 439 18.31 -26.73 -7.01
C ARG A 439 19.24 -25.91 -6.10
N VAL A 440 19.49 -26.44 -4.91
CA VAL A 440 20.34 -25.81 -3.88
C VAL A 440 21.67 -26.58 -3.82
N TYR A 441 22.69 -26.07 -4.51
CA TYR A 441 24.03 -26.70 -4.57
C TYR A 441 24.90 -26.29 -3.36
N GLY A 442 24.39 -26.39 -2.14
CA GLY A 442 25.01 -25.83 -0.93
C GLY A 442 24.85 -24.31 -0.79
N LEU A 443 24.66 -23.59 -1.91
CA LEU A 443 24.41 -22.15 -1.97
C LEU A 443 23.14 -21.76 -1.19
N THR A 444 23.32 -21.02 -0.09
CA THR A 444 22.23 -20.48 0.74
C THR A 444 21.52 -19.30 0.08
N ASP A 445 22.28 -18.46 -0.62
CA ASP A 445 21.81 -17.33 -1.42
C ASP A 445 21.09 -17.83 -2.70
N LEU A 446 20.02 -17.13 -3.09
CA LEU A 446 19.17 -17.49 -4.23
C LEU A 446 19.67 -16.89 -5.55
N ASP A 447 20.28 -15.72 -5.50
CA ASP A 447 20.80 -15.01 -6.69
C ASP A 447 22.16 -15.58 -7.10
N MET A 448 22.91 -16.15 -6.15
CA MET A 448 24.04 -17.05 -6.43
C MET A 448 23.71 -18.27 -7.29
N ARG A 449 22.44 -18.67 -7.43
CA ARG A 449 22.06 -19.78 -8.32
C ARG A 449 22.09 -19.38 -9.78
N CYS A 450 21.89 -18.09 -10.08
CA CYS A 450 22.08 -17.54 -11.41
C CYS A 450 23.55 -17.67 -11.84
N ALA A 451 24.49 -17.50 -10.90
CA ALA A 451 25.93 -17.62 -11.13
C ALA A 451 26.38 -19.00 -11.66
N ILE A 452 25.58 -20.06 -11.50
CA ILE A 452 25.87 -21.40 -12.05
C ILE A 452 25.84 -21.40 -13.58
N CYS A 453 24.91 -20.63 -14.16
CA CYS A 453 24.62 -20.58 -15.60
C CYS A 453 24.84 -19.20 -16.22
N HIS A 454 25.12 -18.16 -15.43
CA HIS A 454 25.38 -16.78 -15.85
C HIS A 454 26.65 -16.26 -15.17
N ALA A 455 27.68 -17.11 -15.05
CA ALA A 455 28.96 -16.72 -14.48
C ALA A 455 29.66 -15.67 -15.36
N TYR A 456 30.12 -14.56 -14.79
CA TYR A 456 31.05 -13.68 -15.48
C TYR A 456 32.45 -14.32 -15.52
N ASP A 457 32.94 -14.78 -14.36
CA ASP A 457 34.13 -15.63 -14.25
C ASP A 457 33.72 -17.09 -13.96
N LYS A 458 34.02 -18.00 -14.90
CA LYS A 458 33.70 -19.43 -14.78
C LYS A 458 34.59 -20.19 -13.77
N THR A 459 35.73 -19.62 -13.41
CA THR A 459 36.77 -20.26 -12.60
C THR A 459 36.61 -19.94 -11.11
N ALA A 460 36.07 -18.78 -10.77
CA ALA A 460 35.86 -18.32 -9.40
C ALA A 460 34.70 -19.03 -8.64
N PHE A 461 33.90 -19.86 -9.31
CA PHE A 461 32.77 -20.55 -8.68
C PHE A 461 33.22 -21.79 -7.88
N THR A 462 32.78 -21.88 -6.62
CA THR A 462 32.92 -23.08 -5.78
C THR A 462 31.58 -23.45 -5.13
N SER A 463 31.43 -24.70 -4.69
CA SER A 463 30.21 -25.21 -4.03
C SER A 463 29.95 -24.65 -2.62
N ASN A 464 30.83 -23.80 -2.11
CA ASN A 464 30.69 -23.11 -0.82
C ASN A 464 31.02 -21.61 -0.93
N LEU A 465 30.87 -21.02 -2.12
CA LEU A 465 30.97 -19.58 -2.30
C LEU A 465 29.80 -18.90 -1.54
N THR A 466 30.09 -17.79 -0.86
CA THR A 466 29.15 -17.09 0.04
C THR A 466 28.76 -15.69 -0.42
N THR A 467 29.39 -15.15 -1.47
CA THR A 467 29.06 -13.84 -2.03
C THR A 467 29.11 -13.87 -3.56
N CYS A 468 28.21 -13.12 -4.20
CA CYS A 468 28.11 -12.99 -5.65
C CYS A 468 29.31 -12.24 -6.26
N GLY A 469 30.06 -11.46 -5.48
CA GLY A 469 31.10 -10.53 -5.95
C GLY A 469 32.09 -11.11 -6.97
N PRO A 470 32.82 -12.19 -6.65
CA PRO A 470 33.84 -12.77 -7.53
C PRO A 470 33.31 -13.35 -8.86
N VAL A 471 32.00 -13.66 -8.95
CA VAL A 471 31.41 -14.33 -10.12
C VAL A 471 30.42 -13.41 -10.88
N CYS A 472 29.85 -12.39 -10.22
CA CYS A 472 28.74 -11.60 -10.72
C CYS A 472 28.87 -10.07 -10.51
N HIS A 473 29.84 -9.57 -9.73
CA HIS A 473 30.07 -8.13 -9.53
C HIS A 473 31.57 -7.77 -9.48
N VAL A 474 32.32 -8.19 -10.50
CA VAL A 474 33.75 -7.88 -10.60
C VAL A 474 33.98 -6.42 -11.04
N ALA A 475 35.08 -5.81 -10.59
CA ALA A 475 35.36 -4.38 -10.80
C ALA A 475 35.50 -3.97 -12.28
N SER A 476 35.68 -4.92 -13.19
CA SER A 476 35.91 -4.74 -14.63
C SER A 476 34.65 -4.93 -15.50
N MET A 477 33.45 -4.62 -15.01
CA MET A 477 32.18 -4.87 -15.72
C MET A 477 31.71 -3.74 -16.66
N PRO A 478 31.97 -3.80 -17.99
CA PRO A 478 31.16 -3.09 -18.96
C PRO A 478 29.75 -3.71 -19.01
N GLN A 479 28.75 -2.84 -19.00
CA GLN A 479 27.44 -3.17 -18.46
C GLN A 479 26.48 -3.79 -19.48
N LYS A 480 26.39 -5.13 -19.49
CA LYS A 480 25.43 -5.86 -20.33
C LYS A 480 23.98 -5.86 -19.82
N HIS A 481 23.67 -5.25 -18.66
CA HIS A 481 22.29 -5.24 -18.17
C HIS A 481 21.37 -4.27 -18.93
N ALA A 482 21.94 -3.29 -19.64
CA ALA A 482 21.21 -2.30 -20.43
C ALA A 482 21.49 -2.38 -21.96
N ASN A 483 22.16 -3.45 -22.42
CA ASN A 483 22.57 -3.63 -23.82
C ASN A 483 21.64 -4.52 -24.67
N TYR A 484 20.53 -5.01 -24.11
CA TYR A 484 19.56 -5.88 -24.78
C TYR A 484 20.05 -7.32 -25.07
N GLU A 485 20.90 -7.90 -24.20
CA GLU A 485 21.35 -9.30 -24.29
C GLU A 485 21.13 -10.12 -23.00
N ILE A 486 21.11 -11.46 -23.14
CA ILE A 486 21.05 -12.45 -22.06
C ILE A 486 22.26 -13.39 -22.23
N ASN A 487 23.23 -13.34 -21.32
CA ASN A 487 24.52 -14.04 -21.48
C ASN A 487 24.55 -15.31 -20.61
N VAL A 488 24.62 -16.50 -21.22
CA VAL A 488 24.67 -17.81 -20.52
C VAL A 488 26.10 -18.35 -20.55
N ASN A 489 26.64 -18.71 -19.38
CA ASN A 489 28.02 -19.14 -19.19
C ASN A 489 28.13 -20.06 -17.95
N ILE A 490 28.48 -21.34 -18.16
CA ILE A 490 28.44 -22.38 -17.11
C ILE A 490 29.75 -22.46 -16.33
N ALA A 491 29.68 -22.58 -15.01
CA ALA A 491 30.85 -22.71 -14.13
C ALA A 491 31.62 -24.04 -14.28
N ASN A 492 32.96 -23.96 -14.25
CA ASN A 492 33.86 -25.11 -14.48
C ASN A 492 33.68 -26.27 -13.48
N TYR A 493 33.20 -25.98 -12.27
CA TYR A 493 32.90 -26.98 -11.23
C TYR A 493 31.96 -28.10 -11.72
N PHE A 494 31.06 -27.79 -12.67
CA PHE A 494 30.11 -28.74 -13.25
C PHE A 494 30.64 -29.44 -14.50
N GLY A 495 31.88 -29.19 -14.90
CA GLY A 495 32.55 -29.72 -16.08
C GLY A 495 33.40 -28.63 -16.72
N ALA A 496 34.72 -28.82 -16.81
CA ALA A 496 35.62 -27.83 -17.41
C ALA A 496 35.34 -27.59 -18.91
N THR A 497 34.68 -28.54 -19.57
CA THR A 497 34.24 -28.49 -20.98
C THR A 497 32.72 -28.31 -21.11
N ALA A 498 32.02 -27.89 -20.05
CA ALA A 498 30.58 -27.68 -20.08
C ALA A 498 30.20 -26.49 -20.98
N THR A 499 29.29 -26.71 -21.95
CA THR A 499 28.84 -25.66 -22.88
C THR A 499 27.32 -25.51 -22.92
N TYR A 500 26.89 -24.29 -23.24
CA TYR A 500 25.53 -23.97 -23.67
C TYR A 500 25.58 -23.42 -25.09
N ASN A 501 24.82 -24.02 -26.00
CA ASN A 501 25.00 -23.82 -27.44
C ASN A 501 23.96 -22.85 -28.06
N GLY A 502 23.52 -21.82 -27.34
CA GLY A 502 22.38 -20.96 -27.72
C GLY A 502 22.69 -19.46 -27.88
N SER A 503 21.76 -18.71 -28.47
CA SER A 503 21.88 -17.26 -28.72
C SER A 503 21.69 -16.41 -27.46
N THR A 504 22.29 -15.22 -27.44
CA THR A 504 22.16 -14.21 -26.38
C THR A 504 20.99 -13.23 -26.60
N THR A 505 20.29 -13.27 -27.73
CA THR A 505 19.16 -12.36 -28.01
C THR A 505 17.95 -12.69 -27.11
N PRO A 506 17.34 -11.71 -26.42
CA PRO A 506 16.04 -11.89 -25.74
C PRO A 506 15.01 -12.43 -26.73
N GLY A 507 14.35 -13.55 -26.39
CA GLY A 507 13.47 -14.27 -27.32
C GLY A 507 14.03 -15.56 -27.93
N ALA A 508 15.36 -15.72 -28.00
CA ALA A 508 16.01 -16.78 -28.80
C ALA A 508 16.82 -17.81 -27.99
N GLY A 509 16.67 -17.83 -26.67
CA GLY A 509 17.57 -18.52 -25.73
C GLY A 509 17.22 -19.99 -25.40
N TYR A 510 16.98 -20.85 -26.39
CA TYR A 510 16.72 -22.29 -26.18
C TYR A 510 17.65 -23.19 -27.03
N SER A 511 18.60 -23.90 -26.41
CA SER A 511 19.58 -24.78 -27.09
C SER A 511 20.16 -25.89 -26.18
N SER A 512 21.06 -26.73 -26.68
CA SER A 512 21.62 -27.90 -25.98
C SER A 512 22.70 -27.58 -24.94
N CYS A 513 22.82 -28.46 -23.95
CA CYS A 513 23.85 -28.49 -22.91
C CYS A 513 24.71 -29.76 -23.05
N SER A 514 26.03 -29.60 -23.05
CA SER A 514 26.98 -30.70 -23.24
C SER A 514 28.01 -30.78 -22.12
N SER A 515 28.51 -32.00 -21.84
CA SER A 515 29.61 -32.27 -20.89
C SER A 515 29.36 -31.80 -19.45
N VAL A 516 28.10 -31.75 -19.02
CA VAL A 516 27.71 -31.29 -17.67
C VAL A 516 27.59 -32.49 -16.72
N TYR A 517 28.31 -32.48 -15.60
CA TYR A 517 28.29 -33.55 -14.59
C TYR A 517 26.90 -33.85 -14.04
N CYS A 518 26.03 -32.84 -13.95
CA CYS A 518 24.64 -32.99 -13.50
C CYS A 518 23.75 -33.82 -14.45
N HIS A 519 24.24 -34.14 -15.65
CA HIS A 519 23.57 -34.99 -16.63
C HIS A 519 24.30 -36.32 -16.79
N SER A 520 24.72 -36.95 -15.67
CA SER A 520 25.45 -38.22 -15.67
C SER A 520 24.72 -39.36 -14.96
N ASP A 521 25.22 -40.59 -15.11
CA ASP A 521 24.74 -41.79 -14.39
C ASP A 521 25.04 -41.78 -12.87
N GLY A 522 25.66 -40.71 -12.36
CA GLY A 522 25.90 -40.48 -10.93
C GLY A 522 27.04 -41.31 -10.32
N LYS A 523 27.70 -42.18 -11.09
CA LYS A 523 28.88 -42.92 -10.62
C LYS A 523 30.12 -42.02 -10.59
N ALA A 524 30.99 -42.26 -9.62
CA ALA A 524 32.31 -41.62 -9.57
C ALA A 524 33.24 -42.13 -10.69
N THR A 525 33.22 -43.44 -10.97
CA THR A 525 33.92 -44.09 -12.09
C THR A 525 33.26 -45.44 -12.44
N PRO A 526 33.26 -45.86 -13.73
CA PRO A 526 33.23 -44.99 -14.90
C PRO A 526 31.90 -44.21 -14.96
N THR A 527 31.90 -43.05 -15.60
CA THR A 527 30.76 -42.11 -15.65
C THR A 527 30.27 -41.94 -17.09
N THR A 528 28.95 -42.01 -17.31
CA THR A 528 28.31 -41.80 -18.62
C THR A 528 27.47 -40.51 -18.59
N TYR A 529 27.51 -39.70 -19.66
CA TYR A 529 26.78 -38.41 -19.76
C TYR A 529 25.63 -38.45 -20.78
N ALA A 530 24.61 -37.62 -20.54
CA ALA A 530 23.51 -37.28 -21.43
C ALA A 530 23.59 -35.81 -21.87
N THR A 531 23.01 -35.50 -23.03
CA THR A 531 23.04 -34.18 -23.69
C THR A 531 21.64 -33.57 -23.84
N PRO A 532 21.06 -32.98 -22.78
CA PRO A 532 19.72 -32.42 -22.82
C PRO A 532 19.66 -31.05 -23.52
N THR A 533 18.43 -30.67 -23.91
CA THR A 533 18.11 -29.39 -24.56
C THR A 533 17.34 -28.47 -23.62
N TRP A 534 17.85 -27.25 -23.42
CA TRP A 534 17.20 -26.19 -22.65
C TRP A 534 15.83 -25.85 -23.24
N GLY A 535 14.82 -25.75 -22.39
CA GLY A 535 13.41 -25.66 -22.79
C GLY A 535 12.72 -27.02 -22.97
N ASN A 536 13.44 -28.10 -23.32
CA ASN A 536 12.87 -29.42 -23.56
C ASN A 536 13.04 -30.38 -22.37
N ALA A 537 12.01 -30.47 -21.53
CA ALA A 537 11.99 -31.33 -20.34
C ALA A 537 12.16 -32.85 -20.63
N ALA A 538 11.77 -33.34 -21.82
CA ALA A 538 11.86 -34.77 -22.15
C ALA A 538 13.32 -35.27 -22.25
N SER A 539 14.22 -34.40 -22.70
CA SER A 539 15.64 -34.71 -22.90
C SER A 539 16.43 -34.96 -21.60
N GLY A 540 15.86 -34.61 -20.44
CA GLY A 540 16.44 -34.84 -19.11
C GLY A 540 15.56 -35.73 -18.21
N ALA A 541 14.75 -36.61 -18.79
CA ALA A 541 13.84 -37.48 -18.05
C ALA A 541 14.56 -38.60 -17.27
N CYS A 542 13.94 -39.06 -16.17
CA CYS A 542 14.48 -40.17 -15.37
C CYS A 542 14.53 -41.47 -16.20
N GLY A 543 15.58 -42.28 -15.99
CA GLY A 543 15.84 -43.49 -16.78
C GLY A 543 16.77 -43.29 -17.98
N THR A 544 17.00 -42.05 -18.41
CA THR A 544 18.02 -41.73 -19.44
C THR A 544 19.45 -41.94 -18.94
N CYS A 545 19.70 -41.85 -17.63
CA CYS A 545 21.03 -41.99 -17.03
C CYS A 545 21.31 -43.36 -16.40
N HIS A 546 20.32 -44.05 -15.81
CA HIS A 546 20.49 -45.37 -15.19
C HIS A 546 19.16 -46.15 -15.06
N GLY A 547 19.24 -47.46 -14.80
CA GLY A 547 18.08 -48.33 -14.54
C GLY A 547 17.27 -47.90 -13.32
N VAL A 548 15.94 -48.04 -13.39
CA VAL A 548 14.99 -47.31 -12.52
C VAL A 548 13.68 -48.04 -12.22
N THR A 549 13.43 -49.26 -12.72
CA THR A 549 12.13 -49.95 -12.57
C THR A 549 12.27 -51.34 -11.97
N ALA A 550 11.18 -51.95 -11.52
CA ALA A 550 11.13 -53.32 -11.01
C ALA A 550 11.42 -54.39 -12.08
N ALA A 551 11.26 -54.04 -13.37
CA ALA A 551 11.64 -54.89 -14.51
C ALA A 551 13.12 -54.72 -14.89
N ALA A 552 13.70 -53.54 -14.66
CA ALA A 552 15.11 -53.23 -14.87
C ALA A 552 15.70 -52.51 -13.64
N PRO A 553 15.83 -53.21 -12.49
CA PRO A 553 16.33 -52.60 -11.26
C PRO A 553 17.86 -52.39 -11.33
N PRO A 554 18.43 -51.51 -10.50
CA PRO A 554 19.88 -51.39 -10.39
C PRO A 554 20.52 -52.74 -10.03
N ALA A 555 21.46 -53.25 -10.82
CA ALA A 555 21.96 -54.61 -10.68
C ALA A 555 22.76 -54.85 -9.37
N SER A 556 22.19 -55.55 -8.39
CA SER A 556 22.89 -56.01 -7.17
C SER A 556 22.19 -57.19 -6.47
N THR A 557 22.92 -57.99 -5.68
CA THR A 557 22.38 -59.16 -4.96
C THR A 557 21.33 -58.82 -3.89
N PRO A 558 21.48 -57.77 -3.04
CA PRO A 558 20.42 -57.39 -2.11
C PRO A 558 19.11 -57.00 -2.82
N HIS A 559 19.18 -56.43 -4.02
CA HIS A 559 17.98 -56.10 -4.78
C HIS A 559 17.18 -57.35 -5.17
N THR A 560 17.80 -58.48 -5.55
CA THR A 560 17.05 -59.68 -5.98
C THR A 560 16.28 -60.39 -4.86
N LYS A 561 16.63 -60.15 -3.60
CA LYS A 561 15.92 -60.70 -2.42
C LYS A 561 14.83 -59.81 -1.85
N HIS A 562 14.80 -58.53 -2.23
CA HIS A 562 13.90 -57.54 -1.62
C HIS A 562 13.00 -56.85 -2.64
N VAL A 563 13.51 -56.49 -3.82
CA VAL A 563 12.78 -55.73 -4.85
C VAL A 563 12.47 -56.61 -6.07
N GLY A 564 11.62 -56.13 -6.97
CA GLY A 564 11.36 -56.82 -8.24
C GLY A 564 10.47 -58.06 -8.08
N SER A 565 11.05 -59.25 -8.15
CA SER A 565 10.34 -60.55 -8.17
C SER A 565 10.24 -61.27 -6.82
N ALA A 566 10.82 -60.72 -5.74
CA ALA A 566 10.88 -61.36 -4.42
C ALA A 566 9.52 -61.46 -3.69
N TYR A 567 8.77 -62.54 -3.93
CA TYR A 567 7.46 -62.80 -3.32
C TYR A 567 7.57 -63.23 -1.83
N PRO A 568 6.66 -62.80 -0.93
CA PRO A 568 5.45 -62.00 -1.18
C PRO A 568 5.62 -60.48 -1.06
N TYR A 569 6.75 -59.98 -0.53
CA TYR A 569 6.86 -58.57 -0.11
C TYR A 569 7.25 -57.57 -1.24
N ARG A 570 8.21 -57.94 -2.10
CA ARG A 570 8.60 -57.21 -3.33
C ARG A 570 8.94 -55.70 -3.18
N PHE A 571 9.38 -55.28 -1.99
CA PHE A 571 9.68 -53.90 -1.54
C PHE A 571 10.11 -52.90 -2.63
N ALA A 572 9.70 -51.64 -2.44
CA ALA A 572 10.12 -50.52 -3.26
C ALA A 572 11.54 -50.04 -2.93
N CYS A 573 12.06 -49.16 -3.80
CA CYS A 573 13.41 -48.62 -3.64
C CYS A 573 13.53 -47.67 -2.44
N ALA A 574 12.43 -47.06 -2.00
CA ALA A 574 12.44 -46.04 -0.93
C ALA A 574 12.68 -46.64 0.46
N GLU A 575 12.40 -47.92 0.64
CA GLU A 575 12.61 -48.69 1.87
C GLU A 575 14.10 -48.77 2.25
N CYS A 576 14.98 -48.75 1.24
CA CYS A 576 16.44 -48.72 1.41
C CYS A 576 17.10 -47.39 0.97
N HIS A 577 16.39 -46.55 0.22
CA HIS A 577 16.87 -45.24 -0.29
C HIS A 577 15.94 -44.09 0.11
N SER A 578 15.51 -44.09 1.39
CA SER A 578 14.57 -43.14 1.97
C SER A 578 15.13 -41.72 1.95
N GLY A 579 14.27 -40.77 1.57
CA GLY A 579 14.65 -39.37 1.37
C GLY A 579 15.58 -39.14 0.17
N LYS A 580 15.86 -40.17 -0.65
CA LYS A 580 16.59 -40.05 -1.92
C LYS A 580 15.65 -40.19 -3.12
N VAL A 581 14.76 -41.18 -3.10
CA VAL A 581 13.69 -41.36 -4.10
C VAL A 581 12.29 -41.10 -3.52
N GLN A 582 11.40 -40.52 -4.32
CA GLN A 582 9.97 -40.40 -4.03
C GLN A 582 9.31 -41.76 -4.32
N VAL A 583 9.31 -42.64 -3.31
CA VAL A 583 8.37 -43.75 -3.11
C VAL A 583 7.92 -44.49 -4.38
N THR A 584 8.76 -45.38 -4.93
CA THR A 584 8.41 -46.23 -6.09
C THR A 584 7.84 -47.59 -5.71
N ALA A 585 6.63 -47.58 -5.15
CA ALA A 585 5.84 -48.76 -4.80
C ALA A 585 5.95 -49.91 -5.82
N ASN A 586 6.78 -50.91 -5.52
CA ASN A 586 7.12 -52.11 -6.31
C ASN A 586 7.25 -51.86 -7.84
N ALA A 587 7.75 -50.68 -8.22
CA ALA A 587 7.23 -50.00 -9.41
C ALA A 587 7.81 -50.46 -10.75
N THR A 588 6.93 -50.75 -11.71
CA THR A 588 7.25 -50.83 -13.15
C THR A 588 7.64 -49.49 -13.79
N ILE A 589 7.71 -48.40 -13.01
CA ILE A 589 7.88 -47.01 -13.45
C ILE A 589 9.04 -46.35 -12.69
N ALA A 590 9.74 -45.40 -13.33
CA ALA A 590 10.89 -44.71 -12.76
C ALA A 590 10.55 -43.77 -11.58
N PRO A 591 11.42 -43.65 -10.55
CA PRO A 591 11.21 -42.76 -9.42
C PRO A 591 11.44 -41.29 -9.76
N ALA A 592 10.67 -40.40 -9.14
CA ALA A 592 11.08 -39.02 -8.95
C ALA A 592 12.07 -38.90 -7.77
N PHE A 593 12.87 -37.84 -7.70
CA PHE A 593 13.83 -37.63 -6.61
C PHE A 593 13.19 -36.94 -5.40
N ALA A 594 13.41 -37.49 -4.21
CA ALA A 594 12.91 -36.90 -2.96
C ALA A 594 13.82 -35.77 -2.48
N ASN A 595 15.13 -36.00 -2.60
CA ASN A 595 16.13 -34.96 -2.41
C ASN A 595 17.05 -34.99 -3.63
N SER A 596 16.78 -34.06 -4.57
CA SER A 596 17.62 -33.92 -5.75
C SER A 596 19.06 -33.55 -5.38
N THR A 597 19.33 -32.83 -4.27
CA THR A 597 20.68 -32.47 -3.82
C THR A 597 21.59 -33.67 -3.59
N SER A 598 21.04 -34.83 -3.19
CA SER A 598 21.77 -36.11 -3.10
C SER A 598 21.76 -36.96 -4.37
N HIS A 599 21.09 -36.52 -5.43
CA HIS A 599 21.27 -37.08 -6.77
C HIS A 599 22.37 -36.30 -7.49
N VAL A 600 23.28 -37.01 -8.19
CA VAL A 600 24.51 -36.47 -8.78
C VAL A 600 25.37 -35.65 -7.78
N ASN A 601 25.62 -36.24 -6.61
CA ASN A 601 26.45 -35.68 -5.53
C ASN A 601 27.77 -36.45 -5.28
N LYS A 602 28.08 -37.46 -6.10
CA LYS A 602 29.23 -38.38 -6.02
C LYS A 602 29.23 -39.41 -4.86
N THR A 603 28.09 -39.71 -4.20
CA THR A 603 28.02 -40.75 -3.12
C THR A 603 26.99 -41.86 -3.34
N ARG A 604 27.17 -43.02 -2.68
CA ARG A 604 26.21 -44.15 -2.68
C ARG A 604 25.30 -44.11 -1.45
N ASP A 605 24.14 -43.49 -1.59
CA ASP A 605 23.27 -43.17 -0.46
C ASP A 605 22.24 -44.28 -0.17
N VAL A 606 22.58 -45.19 0.76
CA VAL A 606 21.61 -46.10 1.40
C VAL A 606 21.15 -45.47 2.71
N LYS A 607 19.84 -45.32 2.87
CA LYS A 607 19.19 -44.85 4.08
C LYS A 607 17.85 -45.56 4.21
N PHE A 608 17.70 -46.37 5.25
CA PHE A 608 16.43 -47.07 5.46
C PHE A 608 15.29 -46.09 5.77
N ASP A 609 14.07 -46.54 5.49
CA ASP A 609 12.86 -45.78 5.73
C ASP A 609 12.47 -45.72 7.22
N PRO A 610 11.46 -44.91 7.59
CA PRO A 610 10.98 -44.83 8.97
C PRO A 610 10.42 -46.15 9.52
N THR A 611 10.13 -47.17 8.68
CA THR A 611 9.81 -48.53 9.15
C THR A 611 11.03 -49.21 9.77
N ASN A 612 12.25 -48.84 9.36
CA ASN A 612 13.51 -49.35 9.90
C ASN A 612 14.42 -48.19 10.36
N PRO A 613 13.99 -47.38 11.35
CA PRO A 613 14.63 -46.09 11.67
C PRO A 613 16.00 -46.26 12.34
N PHE A 614 16.26 -47.42 12.93
CA PHE A 614 17.55 -47.82 13.50
C PHE A 614 18.36 -48.72 12.56
N GLY A 615 17.87 -48.93 11.34
CA GLY A 615 18.51 -49.75 10.31
C GLY A 615 19.86 -49.15 9.91
N THR A 616 20.92 -49.94 10.01
CA THR A 616 22.28 -49.52 9.60
C THR A 616 22.76 -50.34 8.41
N TYR A 617 23.32 -49.68 7.40
CA TYR A 617 24.00 -50.31 6.26
C TYR A 617 25.47 -49.93 6.24
N SER A 618 26.36 -50.91 6.02
CA SER A 618 27.78 -50.64 5.75
C SER A 618 28.04 -50.68 4.25
N SER A 619 28.47 -49.56 3.67
CA SER A 619 28.89 -49.48 2.26
C SER A 619 30.17 -50.27 1.97
N ALA A 620 31.00 -50.51 2.98
CA ALA A 620 32.21 -51.33 2.88
C ALA A 620 31.94 -52.83 3.08
N ALA A 621 31.01 -53.21 3.96
CA ALA A 621 30.77 -54.60 4.38
C ALA A 621 29.39 -55.17 3.99
N THR A 622 28.64 -54.46 3.13
CA THR A 622 27.41 -54.88 2.44
C THR A 622 26.32 -55.58 3.28
N THR A 623 26.23 -55.26 4.57
CA THR A 623 25.36 -55.92 5.56
C THR A 623 24.43 -54.95 6.29
N CYS A 624 23.31 -55.48 6.78
CA CYS A 624 22.23 -54.74 7.44
C CYS A 624 22.03 -55.20 8.91
N ARG A 625 21.63 -54.31 9.82
CA ARG A 625 21.31 -54.61 11.23
C ARG A 625 20.12 -53.78 11.75
N ASN A 626 19.50 -54.24 12.85
CA ASN A 626 18.43 -53.55 13.60
C ASN A 626 17.18 -53.20 12.78
N LEU A 627 16.69 -54.16 11.98
CA LEU A 627 15.51 -53.99 11.11
C LEU A 627 14.23 -54.48 11.79
N TYR A 628 13.16 -53.69 11.69
CA TYR A 628 11.83 -54.06 12.20
C TYR A 628 11.30 -55.34 11.53
N CYS A 629 11.53 -55.50 10.22
CA CYS A 629 11.09 -56.69 9.47
C CYS A 629 11.72 -58.01 9.97
N HIS A 630 12.76 -57.91 10.81
CA HIS A 630 13.38 -59.03 11.51
C HIS A 630 13.31 -58.83 13.03
N SER A 631 12.10 -58.61 13.56
CA SER A 631 11.83 -58.37 14.99
C SER A 631 10.63 -59.15 15.52
N THR A 632 10.34 -58.99 16.81
CA THR A 632 9.11 -59.47 17.48
C THR A 632 7.82 -58.80 17.01
N GLY A 633 7.88 -57.82 16.10
CA GLY A 633 6.72 -57.02 15.68
C GLY A 633 6.27 -55.96 16.70
N ASN A 634 6.76 -56.00 17.94
CA ASN A 634 6.66 -54.90 18.89
C ASN A 634 8.02 -54.63 19.53
N THR A 635 8.83 -53.81 18.85
CA THR A 635 10.16 -53.38 19.31
C THR A 635 10.13 -52.40 20.49
N SER A 636 8.95 -51.91 20.88
CA SER A 636 8.76 -51.03 22.04
C SER A 636 8.70 -51.78 23.38
N VAL A 637 8.67 -53.12 23.36
CA VAL A 637 8.76 -53.95 24.57
C VAL A 637 10.23 -54.03 24.99
N ALA A 638 10.55 -53.57 26.20
CA ALA A 638 11.86 -53.77 26.78
C ALA A 638 12.20 -55.26 26.85
N ALA A 639 13.43 -55.66 26.52
CA ALA A 639 13.81 -57.08 26.47
C ALA A 639 13.64 -57.82 27.81
N ALA A 640 13.65 -57.11 28.94
CA ALA A 640 13.35 -57.65 30.27
C ALA A 640 11.88 -58.04 30.48
N ASN A 641 10.95 -57.50 29.67
CA ASN A 641 9.53 -57.83 29.67
C ASN A 641 9.18 -58.94 28.66
N LEU A 642 10.18 -59.55 28.03
CA LEU A 642 10.03 -60.72 27.16
C LEU A 642 10.46 -62.00 27.90
N PRO A 643 9.86 -63.16 27.56
CA PRO A 643 10.34 -64.47 28.00
C PRO A 643 11.83 -64.73 27.66
N GLY A 644 12.52 -65.54 28.47
CA GLY A 644 13.96 -65.81 28.30
C GLY A 644 14.39 -66.38 26.93
N VAL A 645 13.47 -67.06 26.22
CA VAL A 645 13.65 -67.60 24.85
C VAL A 645 13.93 -66.55 23.76
N TYR A 646 13.92 -65.26 24.10
CA TYR A 646 14.33 -64.17 23.23
C TYR A 646 15.83 -63.83 23.30
N GLY A 647 16.58 -64.40 24.24
CA GLY A 647 18.04 -64.16 24.35
C GLY A 647 18.41 -62.69 24.55
N GLY A 648 17.53 -61.91 25.20
CA GLY A 648 17.72 -60.48 25.45
C GLY A 648 17.51 -59.56 24.22
N SER A 649 16.99 -60.07 23.10
CA SER A 649 16.84 -59.29 21.86
C SER A 649 15.40 -59.27 21.33
N VAL A 650 14.89 -58.07 21.02
CA VAL A 650 13.65 -57.87 20.24
C VAL A 650 13.85 -58.14 18.73
N TYR A 651 15.10 -58.28 18.28
CA TYR A 651 15.46 -58.56 16.89
C TYR A 651 15.88 -60.02 16.67
N ALA A 652 15.43 -60.61 15.58
CA ALA A 652 15.85 -61.92 15.09
C ALA A 652 16.95 -61.77 14.02
N ARG A 653 17.90 -62.71 13.95
CA ARG A 653 18.86 -62.80 12.84
C ARG A 653 18.41 -63.88 11.87
N GLN A 654 18.35 -63.53 10.59
CA GLN A 654 18.06 -64.45 9.50
C GLN A 654 19.25 -64.48 8.53
N GLY A 655 19.55 -65.65 7.97
CA GLY A 655 20.55 -65.79 6.92
C GLY A 655 20.00 -65.42 5.54
N TRP A 656 20.86 -65.36 4.53
CA TRP A 656 20.44 -65.22 3.12
C TRP A 656 19.87 -66.53 2.52
N THR A 657 19.71 -67.57 3.34
CA THR A 657 19.22 -68.93 3.06
C THR A 657 18.32 -69.42 4.22
N GLY A 658 17.32 -70.27 3.95
CA GLY A 658 16.42 -70.85 4.96
C GLY A 658 14.92 -70.51 4.81
N SER A 659 14.09 -70.97 5.76
CA SER A 659 12.63 -70.73 5.83
C SER A 659 12.22 -70.24 7.25
N VAL A 660 11.07 -69.57 7.39
CA VAL A 660 10.69 -68.78 8.58
C VAL A 660 9.24 -69.07 9.03
N THR A 661 9.00 -69.16 10.35
CA THR A 661 7.67 -69.39 10.97
C THR A 661 7.28 -68.24 11.94
N CYS A 662 6.03 -68.18 12.41
CA CYS A 662 5.58 -67.15 13.37
C CYS A 662 6.41 -67.12 14.66
N THR A 663 6.62 -68.29 15.28
CA THR A 663 7.46 -68.43 16.50
C THR A 663 8.94 -68.18 16.23
N SER A 664 9.41 -68.18 14.98
CA SER A 664 10.75 -67.67 14.66
C SER A 664 10.93 -66.19 15.06
N CYS A 665 9.83 -65.44 15.17
CA CYS A 665 9.83 -64.00 15.46
C CYS A 665 9.07 -63.61 16.74
N HIS A 666 7.81 -64.03 16.96
CA HIS A 666 6.98 -63.59 18.10
C HIS A 666 6.17 -64.71 18.77
N GLY A 667 5.74 -64.50 20.01
CA GLY A 667 4.99 -65.48 20.81
C GLY A 667 5.79 -66.75 21.16
N ARG A 668 7.11 -66.64 21.36
CA ARG A 668 8.03 -67.79 21.50
C ARG A 668 7.77 -68.68 22.72
N SER A 669 7.08 -68.19 23.76
CA SER A 669 6.69 -69.03 24.89
C SER A 669 5.23 -69.51 24.82
N THR A 670 4.53 -69.29 23.71
CA THR A 670 3.13 -69.70 23.52
C THR A 670 2.99 -70.67 22.34
N THR A 671 2.01 -71.57 22.43
CA THR A 671 1.73 -72.54 21.36
C THR A 671 0.96 -71.94 20.18
N ASN A 672 0.28 -70.80 20.38
CA ASN A 672 -0.53 -70.10 19.40
C ASN A 672 0.15 -68.84 18.80
N GLY A 673 1.40 -68.55 19.20
CA GLY A 673 2.16 -67.38 18.72
C GLY A 673 1.61 -66.02 19.16
N MET A 674 0.70 -65.98 20.14
CA MET A 674 0.13 -64.72 20.63
C MET A 674 1.21 -63.86 21.33
N PRO A 675 1.12 -62.52 21.29
CA PRO A 675 2.06 -61.67 21.99
C PRO A 675 2.06 -61.89 23.51
N ASP A 676 3.20 -62.35 24.03
CA ASP A 676 3.39 -62.96 25.35
C ASP A 676 4.10 -62.05 26.37
N TYR A 677 4.22 -60.75 26.08
CA TYR A 677 4.73 -59.74 27.00
C TYR A 677 3.70 -59.29 28.03
N THR A 678 4.15 -58.96 29.25
CA THR A 678 3.28 -58.50 30.36
C THR A 678 2.51 -57.22 30.01
N ASN A 679 1.25 -57.12 30.46
CA ASN A 679 0.46 -55.89 30.37
C ASN A 679 1.08 -54.82 31.29
N ALA A 680 1.77 -53.84 30.71
CA ALA A 680 2.49 -52.81 31.46
C ALA A 680 2.20 -51.41 30.91
N GLY A 681 2.29 -50.41 31.79
CA GLY A 681 2.00 -49.01 31.47
C GLY A 681 0.50 -48.67 31.50
N ALA A 682 0.18 -47.41 31.22
CA ALA A 682 -1.21 -46.93 31.17
C ALA A 682 -1.99 -47.60 30.02
N PRO A 683 -3.34 -47.62 30.08
CA PRO A 683 -4.17 -48.07 28.96
C PRO A 683 -3.80 -47.36 27.66
N GLY A 684 -3.84 -48.09 26.55
CA GLY A 684 -3.41 -47.60 25.24
C GLY A 684 -1.89 -47.57 25.02
N SER A 685 -1.05 -47.69 26.04
CA SER A 685 0.41 -47.62 25.90
C SER A 685 1.00 -48.70 24.97
N ALA A 686 2.23 -48.54 24.50
CA ALA A 686 2.87 -49.48 23.56
C ALA A 686 2.97 -50.91 24.13
N THR A 687 3.14 -51.01 25.45
CA THR A 687 3.20 -52.23 26.26
C THR A 687 1.84 -52.68 26.83
N ALA A 688 0.75 -51.93 26.60
CA ALA A 688 -0.59 -52.35 27.00
C ALA A 688 -1.01 -53.62 26.23
N ASN A 689 -1.38 -54.65 26.99
CA ASN A 689 -1.74 -55.98 26.52
C ASN A 689 -3.07 -56.45 27.14
N SER A 690 -4.15 -56.42 26.36
CA SER A 690 -5.43 -57.08 26.70
C SER A 690 -5.67 -58.39 25.94
N HIS A 691 -4.66 -58.97 25.28
CA HIS A 691 -4.80 -60.29 24.66
C HIS A 691 -5.24 -61.34 25.71
N PRO A 692 -4.75 -61.36 26.96
CA PRO A 692 -5.29 -62.27 27.98
C PRO A 692 -6.78 -62.10 28.26
N LYS A 693 -7.29 -60.85 28.38
CA LYS A 693 -8.72 -60.60 28.65
C LYS A 693 -9.60 -61.06 27.48
N HIS A 694 -9.16 -60.87 26.23
CA HIS A 694 -9.95 -61.17 25.04
C HIS A 694 -9.77 -62.62 24.57
N VAL A 695 -8.54 -63.08 24.38
CA VAL A 695 -8.22 -64.44 23.90
C VAL A 695 -8.48 -65.49 24.98
N THR A 696 -8.19 -65.19 26.26
CA THR A 696 -8.33 -66.15 27.36
C THR A 696 -9.62 -65.99 28.15
N SER A 697 -9.92 -64.80 28.71
CA SER A 697 -11.10 -64.64 29.59
C SER A 697 -12.44 -64.48 28.87
N SER A 698 -12.42 -64.12 27.58
CA SER A 698 -13.62 -63.96 26.73
C SER A 698 -13.57 -64.85 25.48
N THR A 699 -12.58 -65.75 25.39
CA THR A 699 -12.44 -66.81 24.37
C THR A 699 -12.58 -66.36 22.91
N ILE A 700 -11.78 -65.37 22.49
CA ILE A 700 -11.80 -64.77 21.13
C ILE A 700 -10.60 -65.25 20.29
N ALA A 701 -10.83 -65.66 19.04
CA ALA A 701 -9.79 -66.18 18.13
C ALA A 701 -8.99 -65.07 17.41
N CYS A 702 -7.76 -65.36 16.94
CA CYS A 702 -6.91 -64.35 16.31
C CYS A 702 -7.51 -63.78 15.01
N ASN A 703 -8.14 -64.60 14.15
CA ASN A 703 -8.81 -64.13 12.93
C ASN A 703 -10.03 -63.23 13.21
N GLU A 704 -10.63 -63.28 14.41
CA GLU A 704 -11.67 -62.31 14.81
C GLU A 704 -11.13 -60.88 14.89
N CYS A 705 -9.82 -60.71 15.02
CA CYS A 705 -9.14 -59.41 15.13
C CYS A 705 -8.01 -59.20 14.10
N HIS A 706 -7.53 -60.21 13.37
CA HIS A 706 -6.35 -60.11 12.49
C HIS A 706 -6.54 -60.72 11.09
N GLU A 707 -7.77 -60.71 10.56
CA GLU A 707 -8.19 -61.40 9.31
C GLU A 707 -7.32 -61.06 8.06
N LYS A 708 -6.77 -59.84 7.97
CA LYS A 708 -5.89 -59.47 6.84
C LYS A 708 -4.43 -59.94 7.00
N THR A 709 -4.02 -60.31 8.21
CA THR A 709 -2.68 -60.83 8.50
C THR A 709 -2.68 -62.36 8.43
N THR A 710 -3.68 -63.01 9.02
CA THR A 710 -3.91 -64.46 8.94
C THR A 710 -5.39 -64.78 8.87
N LYS A 711 -5.76 -65.78 8.05
CA LYS A 711 -7.15 -66.27 7.89
C LYS A 711 -7.40 -67.63 8.57
N ASN A 712 -6.33 -68.38 8.82
CA ASN A 712 -6.33 -69.74 9.38
C ASN A 712 -5.63 -69.82 10.75
N ASN A 713 -5.18 -68.68 11.28
CA ASN A 713 -4.41 -68.54 12.52
C ASN A 713 -2.99 -69.18 12.48
N THR A 714 -2.50 -69.63 11.32
CA THR A 714 -1.21 -70.37 11.22
C THR A 714 -0.26 -69.91 10.11
N SER A 715 -0.72 -69.14 9.10
CA SER A 715 0.16 -68.59 8.06
C SER A 715 -0.15 -67.14 7.69
N ILE A 716 0.86 -66.46 7.12
CA ILE A 716 0.75 -65.07 6.64
C ILE A 716 0.02 -65.04 5.30
N ARG A 717 -0.97 -64.16 5.20
CA ARG A 717 -1.87 -64.06 4.04
C ARG A 717 -1.14 -63.51 2.79
N PRO A 718 -0.93 -64.31 1.72
CA PRO A 718 -0.07 -63.91 0.60
C PRO A 718 -0.67 -62.83 -0.32
N THR A 719 -1.97 -62.57 -0.21
CA THR A 719 -2.66 -61.48 -0.94
C THR A 719 -2.53 -60.13 -0.24
N THR A 720 -2.15 -60.11 1.04
CA THR A 720 -2.05 -58.91 1.88
C THR A 720 -0.84 -58.97 2.83
N PRO A 721 0.37 -59.30 2.33
CA PRO A 721 1.53 -59.57 3.19
C PRO A 721 2.06 -58.32 3.89
N SER A 722 1.77 -57.13 3.36
CA SER A 722 2.18 -55.85 3.93
C SER A 722 1.71 -55.64 5.37
N TYR A 723 0.53 -56.11 5.75
CA TYR A 723 0.02 -55.97 7.13
C TYR A 723 0.81 -56.75 8.18
N HIS A 724 1.63 -57.72 7.79
CA HIS A 724 2.54 -58.39 8.72
C HIS A 724 3.76 -57.51 9.05
N VAL A 725 4.31 -56.82 8.05
CA VAL A 725 5.57 -56.05 8.15
C VAL A 725 5.35 -54.53 8.24
N ALA A 726 4.12 -54.08 8.52
CA ALA A 726 3.67 -52.68 8.49
C ALA A 726 4.21 -51.74 9.61
N GLY A 727 5.29 -52.11 10.31
CA GLY A 727 5.80 -51.35 11.47
C GLY A 727 4.89 -51.32 12.71
N THR A 728 3.64 -51.83 12.60
CA THR A 728 2.57 -51.64 13.58
C THR A 728 1.62 -52.84 13.64
N PRO A 729 1.01 -53.15 14.80
CA PRO A 729 0.01 -54.21 14.92
C PRO A 729 -1.25 -53.92 14.08
N SER A 730 -1.43 -54.70 13.01
CA SER A 730 -2.59 -54.59 12.10
C SER A 730 -3.78 -55.40 12.60
N VAL A 731 -4.80 -54.72 13.14
CA VAL A 731 -6.07 -55.32 13.59
C VAL A 731 -7.17 -55.06 12.56
N PHE A 732 -7.77 -56.13 12.04
CA PHE A 732 -8.90 -56.13 11.13
C PHE A 732 -9.89 -57.20 11.60
N PHE A 733 -11.08 -56.77 12.02
CA PHE A 733 -12.10 -57.67 12.55
C PHE A 733 -12.66 -58.62 11.49
N ASN A 734 -13.17 -59.78 11.93
CA ASN A 734 -13.75 -60.76 11.02
C ASN A 734 -14.95 -60.17 10.26
N LEU A 735 -14.83 -60.14 8.93
CA LEU A 735 -15.74 -59.49 8.00
C LEU A 735 -17.08 -60.24 7.83
N SER A 736 -17.23 -61.46 8.35
CA SER A 736 -18.49 -62.21 8.36
C SER A 736 -19.24 -62.20 9.71
N GLY A 737 -18.68 -61.63 10.77
CA GLY A 737 -19.27 -61.63 12.12
C GLY A 737 -20.14 -60.40 12.45
N ALA A 738 -20.73 -60.39 13.65
CA ALA A 738 -21.49 -59.24 14.16
C ALA A 738 -20.65 -57.95 14.28
N ASN A 739 -19.33 -58.09 14.41
CA ASN A 739 -18.36 -57.00 14.46
C ASN A 739 -17.68 -56.73 13.09
N LYS A 740 -18.28 -57.12 11.96
CA LYS A 740 -17.75 -56.85 10.60
C LYS A 740 -17.50 -55.37 10.28
N ASN A 741 -18.22 -54.48 10.98
CA ASN A 741 -18.07 -53.02 10.90
C ASN A 741 -17.15 -52.46 12.00
N GLY A 742 -16.65 -53.32 12.89
CA GLY A 742 -15.78 -52.97 14.00
C GLY A 742 -14.43 -52.46 13.52
N THR A 743 -13.91 -51.48 14.24
CA THR A 743 -12.65 -50.80 13.90
C THR A 743 -11.78 -50.68 15.14
N TYR A 744 -10.48 -50.90 14.95
CA TYR A 744 -9.46 -50.71 15.99
C TYR A 744 -8.49 -49.63 15.54
N ASN A 745 -8.35 -48.61 16.37
CA ASN A 745 -7.34 -47.59 16.25
C ASN A 745 -6.08 -48.09 16.96
N GLY A 746 -5.02 -48.45 16.24
CA GLY A 746 -3.78 -48.98 16.84
C GLY A 746 -2.85 -47.95 17.48
N THR A 747 -3.21 -46.67 17.52
CA THR A 747 -2.33 -45.58 17.97
C THR A 747 -1.92 -45.75 19.43
N VAL A 748 -0.61 -45.65 19.72
CA VAL A 748 -0.07 -45.70 21.08
C VAL A 748 -0.60 -44.53 21.91
N GLY A 749 -1.03 -44.82 23.14
CA GLY A 749 -1.78 -43.92 24.02
C GLY A 749 -3.30 -43.96 23.81
N GLN A 750 -3.78 -44.54 22.71
CA GLN A 750 -5.20 -44.60 22.37
C GLN A 750 -5.71 -46.05 22.34
N LYS A 751 -5.16 -46.90 21.46
CA LYS A 751 -5.54 -48.31 21.19
C LYS A 751 -7.05 -48.57 21.30
N THR A 752 -7.91 -47.78 20.63
CA THR A 752 -9.36 -47.80 20.87
C THR A 752 -10.14 -48.75 19.95
N CYS A 753 -11.20 -49.34 20.49
CA CYS A 753 -12.18 -50.18 19.82
C CYS A 753 -13.49 -49.41 19.56
N THR A 754 -13.93 -49.30 18.31
CA THR A 754 -15.16 -48.61 17.88
C THR A 754 -16.00 -49.47 16.95
N ASN A 755 -17.30 -49.17 16.83
CA ASN A 755 -18.25 -49.93 16.01
C ASN A 755 -18.33 -51.44 16.34
N ILE A 756 -17.83 -51.82 17.52
CA ILE A 756 -17.93 -53.17 18.08
C ILE A 756 -19.25 -53.23 18.82
N TYR A 757 -20.13 -54.17 18.44
CA TYR A 757 -21.46 -54.33 19.01
C TYR A 757 -21.42 -54.45 20.55
N CYS A 758 -20.45 -55.22 21.06
CA CYS A 758 -20.16 -55.44 22.48
C CYS A 758 -19.73 -54.17 23.25
N HIS A 759 -19.51 -53.05 22.56
CA HIS A 759 -19.14 -51.75 23.11
C HIS A 759 -20.11 -50.67 22.59
N SER A 760 -21.42 -50.89 22.81
CA SER A 760 -22.50 -49.98 22.40
C SER A 760 -23.60 -49.87 23.44
N ASN A 761 -24.53 -48.94 23.23
CA ASN A 761 -25.77 -48.77 23.99
C ASN A 761 -26.88 -49.77 23.59
N GLY A 762 -26.54 -50.87 22.90
CA GLY A 762 -27.50 -51.86 22.40
C GLY A 762 -28.27 -51.44 21.14
N SER A 763 -28.42 -50.13 20.87
CA SER A 763 -29.03 -49.58 19.65
C SER A 763 -28.02 -49.15 18.58
N GLY A 764 -26.79 -49.68 18.65
CA GLY A 764 -25.73 -49.34 17.70
C GLY A 764 -25.12 -47.93 17.87
N THR A 765 -25.36 -47.25 19.00
CA THR A 765 -24.56 -46.07 19.39
C THR A 765 -23.39 -46.55 20.24
N TYR A 766 -22.17 -46.41 19.75
CA TYR A 766 -20.98 -46.98 20.40
C TYR A 766 -20.50 -46.12 21.59
N GLN A 767 -19.82 -46.75 22.55
CA GLN A 767 -19.31 -46.07 23.74
C GLN A 767 -18.47 -44.84 23.37
N SER A 768 -18.61 -43.76 24.14
CA SER A 768 -17.72 -42.60 24.06
C SER A 768 -17.24 -42.19 25.47
N PRO A 769 -15.92 -42.11 25.72
CA PRO A 769 -14.83 -42.42 24.80
C PRO A 769 -14.77 -43.91 24.47
N ALA A 770 -14.28 -44.21 23.26
CA ALA A 770 -14.18 -45.57 22.74
C ALA A 770 -13.26 -46.46 23.60
N PRO A 771 -13.61 -47.73 23.87
CA PRO A 771 -12.85 -48.61 24.77
C PRO A 771 -11.38 -48.74 24.41
N GLN A 772 -10.48 -48.36 25.32
CA GLN A 772 -9.04 -48.45 25.13
C GLN A 772 -8.50 -49.84 25.52
N TRP A 773 -7.60 -50.38 24.71
CA TRP A 773 -6.86 -51.61 24.99
C TRP A 773 -6.00 -51.42 26.25
N GLY A 774 -6.34 -52.15 27.31
CA GLY A 774 -5.73 -52.05 28.64
C GLY A 774 -6.60 -51.38 29.70
N ASN A 775 -7.83 -50.93 29.40
CA ASN A 775 -8.69 -50.14 30.31
C ASN A 775 -9.89 -50.88 30.92
N SER A 776 -10.67 -50.19 31.78
CA SER A 776 -11.92 -50.61 32.45
C SER A 776 -13.02 -49.50 32.39
N TYR A 777 -14.33 -49.82 32.51
CA TYR A 777 -15.46 -48.93 32.13
C TYR A 777 -16.71 -48.94 33.07
N ASN A 778 -17.65 -47.97 32.93
CA ASN A 778 -18.85 -47.77 33.79
C ASN A 778 -20.16 -47.36 33.04
N CYS A 779 -21.29 -47.16 33.75
CA CYS A 779 -22.64 -46.95 33.20
C CYS A 779 -22.80 -45.73 32.26
N GLY A 780 -22.19 -44.59 32.59
CA GLY A 780 -22.31 -43.36 31.79
C GLY A 780 -21.66 -43.48 30.41
N SER A 781 -20.75 -44.46 30.24
CA SER A 781 -20.16 -44.81 28.95
C SER A 781 -21.21 -45.35 27.96
N CYS A 782 -22.28 -46.00 28.45
CA CYS A 782 -23.38 -46.54 27.64
C CYS A 782 -24.54 -45.55 27.41
N HIS A 783 -24.83 -44.64 28.35
CA HIS A 783 -26.01 -43.77 28.30
C HIS A 783 -25.64 -42.28 28.41
N PRO A 784 -25.40 -41.58 27.29
CA PRO A 784 -24.99 -40.17 27.29
C PRO A 784 -26.15 -39.23 27.65
N ILE A 785 -26.04 -38.56 28.79
CA ILE A 785 -27.09 -37.66 29.32
C ILE A 785 -27.26 -36.40 28.46
N ALA A 786 -26.18 -35.93 27.85
CA ALA A 786 -26.22 -34.83 26.86
C ALA A 786 -26.99 -35.18 25.57
N SER A 787 -27.31 -36.46 25.35
CA SER A 787 -28.11 -36.92 24.19
C SER A 787 -29.60 -37.09 24.51
N LEU A 788 -30.04 -36.70 25.71
CA LEU A 788 -31.47 -36.60 26.05
C LEU A 788 -32.08 -35.42 25.29
N SER A 789 -32.99 -35.72 24.35
CA SER A 789 -33.42 -34.77 23.33
C SER A 789 -34.54 -33.82 23.79
N ALA A 790 -34.77 -32.80 22.96
CA ALA A 790 -35.93 -31.92 23.02
C ALA A 790 -35.94 -31.06 24.31
N THR A 791 -37.10 -30.79 24.91
CA THR A 791 -37.18 -29.83 26.03
C THR A 791 -36.52 -30.30 27.35
N HIS A 792 -35.88 -31.49 27.37
CA HIS A 792 -34.90 -31.82 28.42
C HIS A 792 -33.83 -30.73 28.59
N ALA A 793 -33.33 -30.14 27.51
CA ALA A 793 -32.33 -29.06 27.56
C ALA A 793 -32.83 -27.74 28.20
N LYS A 794 -34.12 -27.65 28.55
CA LYS A 794 -34.71 -26.54 29.32
C LYS A 794 -35.02 -26.92 30.77
N HIS A 795 -34.86 -28.18 31.14
CA HIS A 795 -35.35 -28.74 32.40
C HIS A 795 -34.31 -29.56 33.17
N ILE A 796 -33.30 -30.12 32.52
CA ILE A 796 -32.17 -30.78 33.18
C ILE A 796 -30.88 -30.06 32.81
N ASP A 797 -29.96 -29.89 33.77
CA ASP A 797 -28.59 -29.55 33.42
C ASP A 797 -27.86 -30.83 33.04
N VAL A 798 -27.68 -30.98 31.74
CA VAL A 798 -27.00 -32.10 31.07
C VAL A 798 -25.50 -32.23 31.41
N THR A 799 -24.99 -31.42 32.35
CA THR A 799 -23.58 -31.38 32.77
C THR A 799 -23.26 -32.25 33.99
N VAL A 800 -24.25 -32.92 34.59
CA VAL A 800 -24.09 -33.69 35.84
C VAL A 800 -24.56 -35.15 35.67
N THR A 801 -23.66 -36.11 35.91
CA THR A 801 -23.83 -37.53 35.55
C THR A 801 -24.05 -38.45 36.76
N PRO A 802 -25.15 -39.22 36.86
CA PRO A 802 -25.31 -40.28 37.85
C PRO A 802 -24.35 -41.43 37.64
N THR A 803 -23.77 -41.94 38.73
CA THR A 803 -22.89 -43.13 38.75
C THR A 803 -23.66 -44.44 38.97
N PHE A 804 -24.96 -44.35 39.23
CA PHE A 804 -25.92 -45.44 39.41
C PHE A 804 -27.32 -44.97 38.94
N TYR A 805 -28.33 -45.84 39.00
CA TYR A 805 -29.52 -45.75 38.16
C TYR A 805 -30.72 -44.91 38.70
N THR A 806 -30.70 -44.34 39.93
CA THR A 806 -31.94 -43.89 40.64
C THR A 806 -31.86 -42.49 41.34
N PHE A 807 -32.34 -41.36 40.75
CA PHE A 807 -31.97 -39.95 41.19
C PHE A 807 -32.98 -38.76 40.93
N THR A 808 -32.99 -37.63 41.69
CA THR A 808 -34.18 -36.68 41.80
C THR A 808 -34.12 -35.10 41.93
N ALA A 809 -33.04 -34.34 42.22
CA ALA A 809 -33.14 -32.92 42.78
C ALA A 809 -33.22 -31.67 41.81
N ASN A 810 -33.46 -30.41 42.29
CA ASN A 810 -33.51 -29.11 41.52
C ASN A 810 -32.36 -28.09 41.83
N ARG A 811 -31.69 -27.47 40.81
CA ARG A 811 -30.61 -26.45 40.96
C ARG A 811 -30.44 -25.45 39.78
N SER A 812 -31.03 -24.25 39.80
CA SER A 812 -31.02 -23.28 38.65
C SER A 812 -30.17 -22.01 38.89
N SER A 813 -29.53 -21.43 37.84
CA SER A 813 -28.62 -20.25 37.96
C SER A 813 -28.33 -19.54 36.62
N GLY A 814 -27.48 -18.49 36.62
CA GLY A 814 -26.93 -17.77 35.43
C GLY A 814 -27.88 -16.74 34.80
N ASP A 815 -27.51 -16.09 33.68
CA ASP A 815 -28.30 -15.05 32.97
C ASP A 815 -28.93 -15.55 31.65
N ASP A 816 -29.48 -14.69 30.77
CA ASP A 816 -30.06 -15.15 29.49
C ASP A 816 -29.05 -15.79 28.53
N THR A 817 -27.76 -15.56 28.74
CA THR A 817 -26.66 -16.09 27.93
C THR A 817 -25.99 -17.30 28.59
N THR A 818 -26.01 -17.40 29.92
CA THR A 818 -25.25 -18.38 30.72
C THR A 818 -26.12 -19.33 31.55
N GLY A 819 -27.39 -19.01 31.79
CA GLY A 819 -28.21 -19.67 32.79
C GLY A 819 -29.12 -20.80 32.31
N LYS A 820 -29.36 -21.77 33.20
CA LYS A 820 -30.16 -22.99 32.96
C LYS A 820 -31.05 -23.35 34.17
N TYR A 821 -32.08 -24.15 33.90
CA TYR A 821 -32.85 -24.87 34.92
C TYR A 821 -32.38 -26.35 34.97
N TYR A 822 -32.42 -26.99 36.15
CA TYR A 822 -31.94 -28.37 36.35
C TYR A 822 -32.84 -29.16 37.31
N PHE A 823 -33.41 -30.28 36.86
CA PHE A 823 -34.17 -31.28 37.64
C PHE A 823 -33.60 -32.72 37.43
N GLY A 824 -33.84 -33.67 38.35
CA GLY A 824 -33.30 -35.05 38.30
C GLY A 824 -34.16 -36.12 37.57
N CYS A 825 -33.53 -37.20 37.08
CA CYS A 825 -34.13 -38.17 36.12
C CYS A 825 -35.41 -38.88 36.60
N SER A 826 -35.48 -39.33 37.85
CA SER A 826 -36.64 -40.04 38.42
C SER A 826 -37.79 -39.11 38.80
N ASN A 827 -37.70 -37.80 38.48
CA ASN A 827 -38.92 -37.00 38.31
C ASN A 827 -39.77 -37.49 37.12
N CYS A 828 -39.21 -38.32 36.22
CA CYS A 828 -39.87 -38.81 35.01
C CYS A 828 -39.69 -40.33 34.68
N HIS A 829 -38.71 -41.06 35.23
CA HIS A 829 -38.31 -42.43 34.78
C HIS A 829 -38.25 -43.55 35.88
N PRO A 830 -38.28 -44.87 35.51
CA PRO A 830 -38.29 -46.06 36.42
C PRO A 830 -36.94 -46.49 37.06
N LEU A 831 -36.88 -47.69 37.69
CA LEU A 831 -35.84 -48.08 38.68
C LEU A 831 -35.12 -49.49 38.59
N ASP A 832 -35.42 -50.42 37.66
CA ASP A 832 -34.77 -51.78 37.56
C ASP A 832 -33.81 -52.02 36.33
N ALA A 833 -32.77 -52.88 36.48
CA ALA A 833 -31.59 -53.00 35.61
C ALA A 833 -31.56 -54.14 34.56
N VAL A 834 -32.34 -55.22 34.66
CA VAL A 834 -32.44 -56.20 33.53
C VAL A 834 -33.08 -55.52 32.31
N ASN A 835 -33.90 -54.51 32.56
CA ASN A 835 -34.52 -53.63 31.58
C ASN A 835 -33.55 -52.62 30.92
N HIS A 836 -32.23 -52.78 31.08
CA HIS A 836 -31.20 -51.83 30.63
C HIS A 836 -30.57 -52.22 29.28
N ALA A 837 -30.24 -53.50 29.07
CA ALA A 837 -29.56 -53.97 27.86
C ALA A 837 -30.52 -54.59 26.80
N ASN A 838 -31.83 -54.39 26.96
CA ASN A 838 -32.88 -55.00 26.12
C ASN A 838 -33.47 -54.07 25.02
N GLY A 839 -33.35 -52.74 25.15
CA GLY A 839 -33.59 -51.78 24.05
C GLY A 839 -34.87 -50.91 24.04
N SER A 840 -35.46 -50.51 25.19
CA SER A 840 -36.68 -49.65 25.22
C SER A 840 -36.63 -48.44 26.20
N ILE A 841 -37.62 -47.52 26.14
CA ILE A 841 -37.73 -46.27 26.94
C ILE A 841 -39.12 -46.15 27.61
N THR A 842 -39.17 -45.86 28.92
CA THR A 842 -40.40 -45.84 29.75
C THR A 842 -40.49 -44.61 30.67
N LEU A 843 -41.71 -44.11 30.98
CA LEU A 843 -42.02 -42.94 31.82
C LEU A 843 -42.99 -43.26 32.98
N ASP A 844 -42.92 -42.48 34.08
CA ASP A 844 -43.91 -42.48 35.18
C ASP A 844 -44.03 -41.08 35.82
N LEU A 845 -45.22 -40.47 35.80
CA LEU A 845 -45.52 -39.12 36.32
C LEU A 845 -46.51 -39.07 37.50
N ARG A 846 -46.98 -40.22 37.99
CA ARG A 846 -48.01 -40.31 39.04
C ARG A 846 -47.57 -39.62 40.35
N PRO A 847 -48.45 -38.90 41.07
CA PRO A 847 -48.08 -38.21 42.31
C PRO A 847 -47.96 -39.15 43.53
N ALA A 848 -48.49 -40.37 43.47
CA ALA A 848 -48.55 -41.33 44.58
C ALA A 848 -47.72 -42.60 44.32
N VAL A 849 -46.41 -42.44 44.09
CA VAL A 849 -45.42 -43.52 43.97
C VAL A 849 -44.31 -43.28 44.99
N GLY A 850 -43.77 -44.34 45.61
CA GLY A 850 -42.73 -44.21 46.63
C GLY A 850 -41.45 -43.57 46.09
N GLY A 851 -41.18 -42.31 46.50
CA GLY A 851 -39.91 -41.60 46.23
C GLY A 851 -39.95 -40.33 45.35
N VAL A 852 -41.04 -39.54 45.34
CA VAL A 852 -41.23 -38.37 44.43
C VAL A 852 -40.94 -36.97 45.05
N SER A 853 -41.09 -35.86 44.29
CA SER A 853 -40.55 -34.50 44.59
C SER A 853 -41.57 -33.33 44.71
N THR A 854 -41.12 -32.15 45.19
CA THR A 854 -41.96 -30.96 45.51
C THR A 854 -42.51 -30.16 44.33
N LEU A 855 -41.85 -30.17 43.18
CA LEU A 855 -42.42 -29.59 41.95
C LEU A 855 -43.47 -30.54 41.37
N ARG A 856 -43.19 -31.85 41.36
CA ARG A 856 -44.10 -32.90 40.90
C ARG A 856 -45.37 -33.01 41.78
N SER A 857 -45.31 -32.62 43.05
CA SER A 857 -46.47 -32.59 43.96
C SER A 857 -47.41 -31.37 43.80
N LYS A 858 -47.05 -30.36 42.99
CA LYS A 858 -47.94 -29.22 42.64
C LYS A 858 -48.69 -29.42 41.30
N ASN A 859 -48.54 -30.57 40.67
CA ASN A 859 -49.28 -30.97 39.47
C ASN A 859 -50.71 -31.45 39.81
N SER A 860 -51.58 -31.54 38.81
CA SER A 860 -52.98 -31.97 38.98
C SER A 860 -53.13 -33.44 39.41
N ALA A 861 -54.14 -33.73 40.24
CA ALA A 861 -54.44 -35.06 40.78
C ALA A 861 -55.02 -36.07 39.75
N ALA A 862 -55.26 -35.65 38.50
CA ALA A 862 -55.91 -36.45 37.46
C ALA A 862 -55.01 -37.48 36.73
N ILE A 863 -53.85 -37.88 37.31
CA ILE A 863 -52.82 -38.71 36.65
C ILE A 863 -52.64 -40.05 37.39
N THR A 864 -52.83 -41.20 36.72
CA THR A 864 -52.94 -42.53 37.36
C THR A 864 -52.14 -43.69 36.74
N ALA A 865 -51.52 -43.57 35.55
CA ALA A 865 -50.81 -44.68 34.88
C ALA A 865 -49.34 -44.38 34.48
N PHE A 866 -48.57 -45.41 34.09
CA PHE A 866 -47.18 -45.32 33.63
C PHE A 866 -46.93 -46.20 32.39
N GLY A 867 -45.91 -45.89 31.58
CA GLY A 867 -45.66 -46.56 30.30
C GLY A 867 -44.85 -45.71 29.31
N THR A 868 -45.00 -45.96 28.01
CA THR A 868 -44.52 -45.04 26.96
C THR A 868 -45.41 -43.79 26.89
N ALA A 869 -44.92 -42.69 26.29
CA ALA A 869 -45.74 -41.49 26.13
C ALA A 869 -47.00 -41.80 25.29
N GLY A 870 -48.14 -41.22 25.69
CA GLY A 870 -49.45 -41.51 25.11
C GLY A 870 -50.27 -42.57 25.85
N THR A 871 -49.71 -43.25 26.86
CA THR A 871 -50.51 -44.10 27.77
C THR A 871 -51.64 -43.28 28.41
N ALA A 872 -52.87 -43.81 28.39
CA ALA A 872 -54.04 -43.14 28.96
C ALA A 872 -53.82 -42.79 30.45
N ASN A 873 -54.28 -41.61 30.88
CA ASN A 873 -54.12 -41.08 32.24
C ASN A 873 -52.65 -40.95 32.72
N SER A 874 -51.67 -40.83 31.81
CA SER A 874 -50.24 -40.63 32.15
C SER A 874 -49.79 -39.17 32.36
N GLY A 875 -50.67 -38.18 32.11
CA GLY A 875 -50.31 -36.75 32.15
C GLY A 875 -49.57 -36.24 30.91
N THR A 876 -49.44 -37.06 29.86
CA THR A 876 -48.88 -36.68 28.56
C THR A 876 -49.85 -37.02 27.42
N ILE A 877 -49.78 -36.27 26.33
CA ILE A 877 -50.44 -36.60 25.06
C ILE A 877 -49.42 -36.64 23.91
N GLY A 878 -49.68 -37.48 22.91
CA GLY A 878 -48.79 -37.71 21.76
C GLY A 878 -47.96 -38.98 21.89
N THR A 879 -46.87 -39.06 21.13
CA THR A 879 -46.07 -40.28 20.92
C THR A 879 -44.58 -40.03 21.18
N SER A 880 -43.95 -40.94 21.92
CA SER A 880 -42.51 -40.90 22.21
C SER A 880 -41.67 -40.68 20.95
N LYS A 881 -40.71 -39.73 21.00
CA LYS A 881 -39.84 -39.33 19.88
C LYS A 881 -40.54 -38.62 18.70
N SER A 882 -41.81 -38.22 18.81
CA SER A 882 -42.54 -37.56 17.72
C SER A 882 -43.21 -36.23 18.11
N SER A 883 -44.13 -36.25 19.07
CA SER A 883 -44.81 -35.05 19.60
C SER A 883 -45.22 -35.35 21.03
N VAL A 884 -44.91 -34.43 21.94
CA VAL A 884 -45.35 -34.50 23.34
C VAL A 884 -45.73 -33.10 23.79
N LYS A 885 -46.94 -32.95 24.36
CA LYS A 885 -47.38 -31.71 25.01
C LYS A 885 -47.69 -31.96 26.46
N CYS A 886 -47.34 -30.98 27.29
CA CYS A 886 -47.54 -31.00 28.73
C CYS A 886 -48.83 -30.24 29.07
N LEU A 887 -49.66 -30.80 29.94
CA LEU A 887 -50.93 -30.22 30.39
C LEU A 887 -50.94 -30.15 31.91
N ASN A 888 -51.57 -29.09 32.46
CA ASN A 888 -51.72 -28.87 33.90
C ASN A 888 -50.39 -28.76 34.68
N ILE A 889 -49.40 -28.04 34.11
CA ILE A 889 -48.04 -27.84 34.67
C ILE A 889 -47.79 -26.37 35.05
N TYR A 890 -47.17 -26.14 36.20
CA TYR A 890 -47.02 -24.81 36.83
C TYR A 890 -46.05 -23.83 36.14
N CYS A 891 -45.00 -24.29 35.46
CA CYS A 891 -43.82 -23.48 35.11
C CYS A 891 -43.96 -22.45 33.96
N HIS A 892 -45.17 -22.15 33.47
CA HIS A 892 -45.39 -21.34 32.27
C HIS A 892 -46.58 -20.34 32.42
N SER A 893 -46.35 -19.14 32.97
CA SER A 893 -47.42 -18.12 33.22
C SER A 893 -46.90 -16.66 33.24
N ASN A 894 -47.81 -15.67 33.36
CA ASN A 894 -47.51 -14.22 33.28
C ASN A 894 -46.90 -13.55 34.54
N GLY A 895 -46.83 -14.27 35.67
CA GLY A 895 -46.25 -13.76 36.93
C GLY A 895 -47.10 -12.78 37.75
N TYR A 896 -48.30 -12.38 37.32
CA TYR A 896 -49.16 -11.48 38.10
C TYR A 896 -50.04 -12.28 39.09
N ALA A 897 -49.58 -12.37 40.35
CA ALA A 897 -50.11 -13.29 41.36
C ALA A 897 -51.62 -13.14 41.66
N ALA A 898 -52.21 -11.96 41.46
CA ALA A 898 -53.64 -11.72 41.68
C ALA A 898 -54.54 -12.30 40.57
N ASN A 899 -54.00 -12.62 39.39
CA ASN A 899 -54.74 -13.20 38.26
C ASN A 899 -53.81 -13.99 37.31
N PRO A 900 -53.42 -15.24 37.67
CA PRO A 900 -52.46 -16.03 36.91
C PRO A 900 -53.09 -16.77 35.72
N VAL A 901 -52.40 -16.78 34.58
CA VAL A 901 -52.83 -17.46 33.35
C VAL A 901 -51.76 -18.47 32.93
N TYR A 902 -52.12 -19.76 32.85
CA TYR A 902 -51.21 -20.82 32.39
C TYR A 902 -51.20 -20.90 30.87
N ALA A 903 -50.02 -20.72 30.27
CA ALA A 903 -49.84 -20.92 28.84
C ALA A 903 -49.69 -22.42 28.52
N THR A 904 -50.45 -22.91 27.54
CA THR A 904 -50.18 -24.21 26.91
C THR A 904 -48.75 -24.21 26.39
N THR A 905 -47.97 -25.24 26.71
CA THR A 905 -46.59 -25.29 26.24
C THR A 905 -46.56 -25.40 24.71
N PRO A 906 -45.56 -24.82 24.04
CA PRO A 906 -45.14 -25.31 22.74
C PRO A 906 -44.87 -26.82 22.79
N ASP A 907 -44.81 -27.47 21.63
CA ASP A 907 -44.46 -28.90 21.57
C ASP A 907 -43.07 -29.12 22.19
N TRP A 908 -42.93 -30.19 22.98
CA TRP A 908 -41.67 -30.59 23.61
C TRP A 908 -40.53 -30.68 22.58
N TYR A 909 -40.85 -30.99 21.32
CA TYR A 909 -39.92 -31.15 20.19
C TYR A 909 -39.69 -29.90 19.32
N GLY A 910 -40.29 -28.73 19.61
CA GLY A 910 -39.78 -27.45 19.07
C GLY A 910 -40.80 -26.38 18.66
N GLY A 911 -41.22 -25.55 19.62
CA GLY A 911 -41.76 -24.21 19.34
C GLY A 911 -41.02 -23.13 20.14
N SER A 912 -41.19 -21.85 19.75
CA SER A 912 -40.42 -20.72 20.30
C SER A 912 -41.23 -19.43 20.38
N PHE A 913 -40.60 -18.38 20.93
CA PHE A 913 -41.14 -17.03 21.11
C PHE A 913 -40.29 -16.04 20.30
N THR A 914 -40.90 -15.06 19.62
CA THR A 914 -40.25 -14.23 18.58
C THR A 914 -39.44 -13.07 19.16
N ASP A 915 -40.11 -12.05 19.67
CA ASP A 915 -39.52 -11.13 20.64
C ASP A 915 -39.84 -11.71 22.01
N ARG A 916 -38.81 -12.22 22.72
CA ARG A 916 -38.96 -12.85 24.04
C ARG A 916 -39.53 -11.88 25.08
N CYS A 917 -39.19 -10.59 24.95
CA CYS A 917 -39.67 -9.56 25.84
C CYS A 917 -41.13 -9.22 25.50
N ALA A 918 -41.51 -9.16 24.23
CA ALA A 918 -42.90 -8.90 23.83
C ALA A 918 -43.84 -10.12 23.90
N SER A 919 -43.32 -11.36 23.94
CA SER A 919 -44.13 -12.58 24.09
C SER A 919 -44.70 -12.74 25.51
N CYS A 920 -44.21 -11.93 26.46
CA CYS A 920 -44.73 -11.82 27.82
C CYS A 920 -44.99 -10.35 28.26
N HIS A 921 -44.24 -9.34 27.76
CA HIS A 921 -44.12 -7.97 28.32
C HIS A 921 -44.03 -6.76 27.31
N GLY A 922 -42.90 -6.37 26.69
CA GLY A 922 -42.84 -5.15 25.83
C GLY A 922 -41.46 -4.60 25.33
N ASN A 923 -41.47 -3.41 24.67
CA ASN A 923 -40.35 -2.66 24.02
C ASN A 923 -40.57 -1.10 24.04
N SER A 924 -39.55 -0.25 23.81
CA SER A 924 -39.68 1.25 23.90
C SER A 924 -38.72 2.07 23.02
N PRO A 925 -39.08 3.27 22.50
CA PRO A 925 -40.35 4.01 22.73
C PRO A 925 -41.59 3.58 21.91
N ASN A 926 -41.79 2.27 21.63
CA ASN A 926 -43.03 1.72 21.04
C ASN A 926 -43.20 0.21 21.39
N SER A 927 -44.38 -0.28 21.88
CA SER A 927 -44.77 -1.72 21.92
C SER A 927 -46.24 -2.05 22.33
N THR A 928 -46.62 -3.35 22.33
CA THR A 928 -48.00 -3.87 22.16
C THR A 928 -48.63 -4.72 23.29
N ILE A 929 -47.87 -5.30 24.23
CA ILE A 929 -48.44 -5.88 25.48
C ILE A 929 -48.26 -4.83 26.57
N ASN A 930 -49.30 -4.56 27.37
CA ASN A 930 -49.25 -3.47 28.34
C ASN A 930 -48.34 -3.79 29.54
N GLY A 931 -47.15 -3.16 29.54
CA GLY A 931 -46.30 -3.02 30.72
C GLY A 931 -46.73 -1.87 31.65
N SER A 932 -45.79 -1.37 32.45
CA SER A 932 -46.04 -0.30 33.44
C SER A 932 -45.98 1.12 32.84
N PRO A 933 -46.86 2.08 33.24
CA PRO A 933 -46.91 3.44 32.65
C PRO A 933 -45.75 4.42 32.91
N ALA A 934 -44.68 4.03 33.61
CA ALA A 934 -43.70 4.97 34.19
C ALA A 934 -42.61 5.52 33.23
N HIS A 935 -42.83 5.57 31.91
CA HIS A 935 -41.74 5.72 30.92
C HIS A 935 -41.83 6.94 29.92
N TYR A 936 -42.74 7.92 30.06
CA TYR A 936 -42.93 9.03 29.06
C TYR A 936 -43.52 10.37 29.60
N ASN A 937 -43.42 11.49 28.84
CA ASN A 937 -44.00 12.86 29.11
C ASN A 937 -44.39 13.59 27.79
N THR A 938 -45.21 14.65 27.82
CA THR A 938 -45.89 15.29 26.67
C THR A 938 -45.65 16.81 26.43
N ASN A 939 -45.14 17.59 27.39
CA ASN A 939 -45.39 19.06 27.42
C ASN A 939 -44.23 20.04 27.04
N PHE A 940 -43.05 19.60 26.56
CA PHE A 940 -41.82 20.41 26.70
C PHE A 940 -41.41 21.39 25.56
N VAL A 941 -41.98 21.35 24.33
CA VAL A 941 -41.54 22.28 23.23
C VAL A 941 -42.61 22.76 22.24
N GLY A 942 -43.91 22.63 22.57
CA GLY A 942 -44.98 23.27 21.78
C GLY A 942 -45.36 22.62 20.44
N THR A 943 -44.94 21.37 20.18
CA THR A 943 -45.29 20.63 18.94
C THR A 943 -45.94 19.25 19.16
N GLY A 944 -45.96 18.71 20.39
CA GLY A 944 -46.57 17.42 20.75
C GLY A 944 -46.05 16.23 19.91
N VAL A 945 -44.98 15.52 20.28
CA VAL A 945 -44.62 14.98 21.60
C VAL A 945 -43.09 15.03 21.78
N SER A 946 -42.59 15.28 23.00
CA SER A 946 -41.13 15.40 23.28
C SER A 946 -40.65 14.56 24.47
N ASN A 947 -39.44 13.98 24.36
CA ASN A 947 -38.96 12.85 25.15
C ASN A 947 -38.19 13.26 26.43
N GLY A 948 -38.88 13.59 27.52
CA GLY A 948 -38.23 14.13 28.74
C GLY A 948 -37.12 13.28 29.40
N HIS A 949 -37.25 11.95 29.46
CA HIS A 949 -36.29 11.05 30.13
C HIS A 949 -35.63 10.00 29.22
N VAL A 950 -35.96 9.98 27.93
CA VAL A 950 -35.36 9.08 26.94
C VAL A 950 -34.76 9.96 25.86
N VAL A 951 -33.61 9.60 25.27
CA VAL A 951 -32.82 10.45 24.36
C VAL A 951 -32.06 11.60 25.06
N GLY A 952 -32.71 12.51 25.78
CA GLY A 952 -32.05 13.60 26.54
C GLY A 952 -32.83 14.92 26.57
N ILE A 953 -32.41 15.86 27.42
CA ILE A 953 -33.08 17.16 27.62
C ILE A 953 -32.41 18.25 26.75
N HIS A 954 -33.20 19.14 26.14
CA HIS A 954 -32.76 20.21 25.23
C HIS A 954 -31.96 19.72 24.01
N SER A 955 -32.53 18.75 23.27
CA SER A 955 -31.86 18.11 22.13
C SER A 955 -31.70 19.02 20.90
N ASP A 956 -32.63 19.93 20.65
CA ASP A 956 -32.88 20.54 19.34
C ASP A 956 -33.30 22.04 19.41
N ASP A 957 -33.31 22.62 20.61
CA ASP A 957 -33.87 23.93 20.97
C ASP A 957 -32.83 24.95 21.51
N ILE A 958 -31.53 24.68 21.35
CA ILE A 958 -30.44 25.44 22.00
C ILE A 958 -30.05 26.69 21.18
N PHE A 959 -29.95 27.88 21.78
CA PHE A 959 -29.46 29.11 21.09
C PHE A 959 -27.94 29.12 20.83
N THR A 960 -27.50 29.68 19.70
CA THR A 960 -26.08 29.68 19.22
C THR A 960 -25.17 30.74 19.83
N GLY A 961 -25.69 31.87 20.32
CA GLY A 961 -24.92 32.96 20.94
C GLY A 961 -24.80 34.25 20.12
N THR A 962 -25.03 34.22 18.80
CA THR A 962 -25.03 35.42 17.93
C THR A 962 -26.38 35.62 17.24
N SER A 963 -26.81 34.64 16.44
CA SER A 963 -28.20 34.52 15.96
C SER A 963 -28.51 33.07 15.56
N GLY A 964 -29.75 32.61 15.81
CA GLY A 964 -30.24 31.26 15.46
C GLY A 964 -30.12 30.18 16.55
N LEU A 965 -30.63 28.97 16.22
CA LEU A 965 -30.53 27.77 17.06
C LEU A 965 -29.42 26.81 16.56
N ALA A 966 -28.78 26.13 17.50
CA ALA A 966 -27.79 25.09 17.27
C ALA A 966 -28.49 23.77 16.96
N THR A 967 -28.14 23.17 15.82
CA THR A 967 -28.71 21.91 15.35
C THR A 967 -27.99 20.69 15.95
N ALA A 968 -28.66 19.54 15.91
CA ALA A 968 -28.03 18.25 16.19
C ALA A 968 -26.91 17.94 15.20
N GLY A 969 -25.83 17.32 15.66
CA GLY A 969 -24.67 17.03 14.84
C GLY A 969 -23.41 16.68 15.64
N THR A 970 -22.31 16.50 14.92
CA THR A 970 -21.07 15.93 15.46
C THR A 970 -19.98 16.96 15.73
N GLY A 971 -20.13 18.20 15.24
CA GLY A 971 -19.22 19.31 15.47
C GLY A 971 -19.32 19.89 16.88
N ALA A 972 -18.30 20.64 17.27
CA ALA A 972 -18.17 21.19 18.63
C ALA A 972 -19.20 22.29 19.00
N THR A 973 -19.98 22.76 18.01
CA THR A 973 -21.06 23.74 18.16
C THR A 973 -22.47 23.13 18.20
N ASN A 974 -22.62 21.83 17.94
CA ASN A 974 -23.93 21.17 17.86
C ASN A 974 -24.57 20.88 19.23
N SER A 975 -25.89 20.66 19.26
CA SER A 975 -26.72 20.47 20.47
C SER A 975 -26.63 19.06 21.07
N HIS A 976 -26.87 18.03 20.27
CA HIS A 976 -26.72 16.62 20.62
C HIS A 976 -25.96 15.86 19.53
N GLY A 977 -25.48 14.66 19.86
CA GLY A 977 -24.83 13.75 18.91
C GLY A 977 -23.34 13.55 19.15
N ASN A 978 -22.68 14.48 19.85
CA ASN A 978 -21.30 14.32 20.32
C ASN A 978 -21.25 14.13 21.85
N SER A 979 -20.89 12.92 22.29
CA SER A 979 -20.86 12.53 23.71
C SER A 979 -19.75 13.21 24.53
N ALA A 980 -18.79 13.87 23.87
CA ALA A 980 -17.85 14.75 24.56
C ALA A 980 -18.58 15.89 25.30
N TYR A 981 -19.77 16.29 24.83
CA TYR A 981 -20.48 17.50 25.24
C TYR A 981 -21.95 17.29 25.68
N SER A 982 -22.57 16.12 25.47
CA SER A 982 -23.98 15.81 25.86
C SER A 982 -24.25 14.31 26.15
N THR A 983 -25.28 13.94 26.93
CA THR A 983 -25.53 12.55 27.44
C THR A 983 -26.94 12.00 27.09
N THR A 984 -27.07 10.67 26.98
CA THR A 984 -28.30 9.92 26.56
C THR A 984 -28.79 8.92 27.63
N ILE A 985 -30.11 8.69 27.77
CA ILE A 985 -30.75 7.91 28.87
C ILE A 985 -31.67 6.76 28.35
N ASN A 986 -31.71 5.60 29.03
CA ASN A 986 -32.47 4.36 28.68
C ASN A 986 -32.67 3.38 29.88
N CYS A 987 -33.39 2.25 29.73
CA CYS A 987 -33.76 1.27 30.79
C CYS A 987 -32.61 0.76 31.66
N ASN A 988 -31.42 0.61 31.09
CA ASN A 988 -30.22 0.18 31.81
C ASN A 988 -29.75 1.18 32.86
N VAL A 989 -30.22 2.43 32.79
CA VAL A 989 -29.98 3.44 33.81
C VAL A 989 -30.77 3.13 35.10
N CYS A 990 -31.80 2.25 35.07
CA CYS A 990 -32.72 1.96 36.19
C CYS A 990 -32.93 0.48 36.58
N HIS A 991 -32.65 -0.49 35.71
CA HIS A 991 -32.75 -1.93 36.02
C HIS A 991 -31.43 -2.69 35.82
N ASN A 992 -30.31 -2.05 36.16
CA ASN A 992 -28.97 -2.43 35.71
C ASN A 992 -28.55 -3.89 36.04
N LEU A 993 -29.05 -4.48 37.13
CA LEU A 993 -28.77 -5.89 37.49
C LEU A 993 -29.65 -6.93 36.77
N THR A 994 -30.69 -6.50 36.06
CA THR A 994 -31.57 -7.37 35.26
C THR A 994 -31.46 -7.07 33.77
N VAL A 995 -31.14 -5.84 33.36
CA VAL A 995 -30.87 -5.43 31.96
C VAL A 995 -29.83 -4.29 31.93
N THR A 996 -28.73 -4.46 31.19
CA THR A 996 -27.58 -3.52 31.14
C THR A 996 -27.43 -2.72 29.85
N SER A 997 -28.19 -3.04 28.78
CA SER A 997 -28.00 -2.49 27.43
C SER A 997 -28.42 -1.01 27.29
N ALA A 998 -27.45 -0.13 26.97
CA ALA A 998 -27.67 1.32 26.84
C ALA A 998 -28.41 1.75 25.56
N ARG A 999 -28.31 0.97 24.49
CA ARG A 999 -29.03 1.15 23.23
C ARG A 999 -29.63 -0.19 22.83
N ASN A 1000 -30.81 -0.15 22.23
CA ASN A 1000 -31.41 -1.32 21.59
C ASN A 1000 -31.42 -1.04 20.09
N ASP A 1001 -30.48 -1.63 19.37
CA ASP A 1001 -30.34 -1.44 17.93
C ASP A 1001 -31.37 -2.27 17.14
N SER A 1002 -32.18 -3.10 17.80
CA SER A 1002 -33.45 -3.61 17.24
C SER A 1002 -34.57 -2.56 17.27
N ASN A 1003 -34.38 -1.41 17.94
CA ASN A 1003 -35.31 -0.30 17.85
C ASN A 1003 -35.19 0.42 16.50
N VAL A 1004 -36.32 0.72 15.88
CA VAL A 1004 -36.39 1.34 14.54
C VAL A 1004 -36.08 2.84 14.51
N VAL A 1005 -36.26 3.56 15.62
CA VAL A 1005 -36.13 5.04 15.68
C VAL A 1005 -34.65 5.47 15.75
N CYS A 1006 -33.85 4.82 16.61
CA CYS A 1006 -32.45 5.21 16.85
C CYS A 1006 -31.51 5.00 15.65
N LYS A 1007 -31.96 4.27 14.62
CA LYS A 1007 -31.16 3.82 13.46
C LYS A 1007 -31.00 4.86 12.35
N THR A 1008 -31.72 5.98 12.39
CA THR A 1008 -31.73 6.97 11.30
C THR A 1008 -30.58 7.96 11.37
N CYS A 1009 -30.19 8.40 12.57
CA CYS A 1009 -29.12 9.40 12.78
C CYS A 1009 -27.75 8.79 13.13
N HIS A 1010 -27.69 7.49 13.41
CA HIS A 1010 -26.45 6.76 13.64
C HIS A 1010 -26.28 5.72 12.53
N TYR A 1011 -25.20 5.81 11.75
CA TYR A 1011 -24.96 4.93 10.59
C TYR A 1011 -23.47 4.86 10.20
N SER A 1012 -23.09 3.78 9.53
CA SER A 1012 -21.69 3.49 9.17
C SER A 1012 -21.12 4.48 8.13
N GLY A 1013 -19.84 4.83 8.26
CA GLY A 1013 -19.15 5.78 7.38
C GLY A 1013 -19.18 7.24 7.85
N ASN A 1014 -20.09 7.61 8.76
CA ASN A 1014 -20.00 8.87 9.49
C ASN A 1014 -18.87 8.77 10.53
N THR A 1015 -17.75 9.48 10.31
CA THR A 1015 -16.51 9.38 11.11
C THR A 1015 -16.65 9.78 12.58
N VAL A 1016 -17.80 10.34 12.99
CA VAL A 1016 -18.08 10.72 14.38
C VAL A 1016 -19.42 10.12 14.88
N GLY A 1017 -20.08 9.23 14.12
CA GLY A 1017 -21.49 8.85 14.38
C GLY A 1017 -21.95 7.43 14.00
N ALA A 1018 -21.08 6.41 14.03
CA ALA A 1018 -21.42 5.04 13.59
C ALA A 1018 -22.24 4.18 14.59
N LEU A 1019 -22.93 3.16 14.07
CA LEU A 1019 -23.66 2.13 14.83
C LEU A 1019 -22.73 1.10 15.49
N VAL A 1020 -23.20 0.44 16.56
CA VAL A 1020 -22.40 -0.51 17.37
C VAL A 1020 -22.99 -1.94 17.51
N GLY A 1021 -24.28 -2.17 17.23
CA GLY A 1021 -24.84 -3.49 16.89
C GLY A 1021 -25.48 -4.35 17.99
N ASN A 1022 -26.14 -3.79 19.02
CA ASN A 1022 -26.61 -4.56 20.20
C ASN A 1022 -28.14 -4.55 20.46
N SER A 1023 -28.71 -5.72 20.81
CA SER A 1023 -30.10 -5.90 21.32
C SER A 1023 -30.13 -6.11 22.84
N ALA A 1024 -31.30 -5.98 23.49
CA ALA A 1024 -31.46 -6.13 24.95
C ALA A 1024 -31.50 -7.59 25.44
N ALA A 1025 -31.04 -7.85 26.68
CA ALA A 1025 -30.94 -9.20 27.28
C ALA A 1025 -31.16 -9.22 28.81
N ILE A 1026 -31.56 -10.37 29.37
CA ILE A 1026 -31.71 -10.60 30.82
C ILE A 1026 -30.33 -10.90 31.46
N ALA A 1027 -29.99 -10.20 32.55
CA ALA A 1027 -28.73 -10.32 33.26
C ALA A 1027 -28.73 -11.27 34.48
N ASN A 1028 -29.88 -11.84 34.90
CA ASN A 1028 -29.93 -12.93 35.90
C ASN A 1028 -31.25 -13.76 35.88
N LYS A 1029 -31.15 -15.07 35.60
CA LYS A 1029 -32.22 -16.08 35.67
C LYS A 1029 -32.43 -16.72 37.05
N ALA A 1030 -31.48 -16.66 37.99
CA ALA A 1030 -31.80 -17.07 39.37
C ALA A 1030 -32.92 -16.19 39.97
N LEU A 1031 -33.09 -14.99 39.41
CA LEU A 1031 -34.15 -14.04 39.70
C LEU A 1031 -35.36 -14.15 38.75
N HIS A 1032 -35.48 -15.23 37.96
CA HIS A 1032 -36.52 -15.43 36.94
C HIS A 1032 -37.02 -16.90 36.94
N VAL A 1033 -38.32 -17.13 37.13
CA VAL A 1033 -38.92 -18.46 37.40
C VAL A 1033 -38.38 -19.09 38.72
N SER A 1034 -38.00 -18.23 39.67
CA SER A 1034 -37.86 -18.56 41.10
C SER A 1034 -39.11 -18.19 41.91
N GLY A 1035 -39.80 -17.10 41.50
CA GLY A 1035 -41.10 -16.65 42.03
C GLY A 1035 -41.21 -15.21 42.59
N GLN A 1036 -40.34 -14.23 42.25
CA GLN A 1036 -40.23 -12.87 42.89
C GLN A 1036 -39.79 -11.69 41.92
N VAL A 1037 -39.59 -10.39 42.34
CA VAL A 1037 -39.40 -9.12 41.50
C VAL A 1037 -38.29 -8.09 41.97
N ASN A 1038 -37.55 -7.30 41.11
CA ASN A 1038 -36.26 -6.54 41.43
C ASN A 1038 -35.90 -5.16 40.67
N VAL A 1039 -35.00 -4.23 41.18
CA VAL A 1039 -34.60 -2.84 40.64
C VAL A 1039 -33.10 -2.37 40.90
N SER A 1040 -32.41 -1.53 40.05
CA SER A 1040 -31.05 -0.90 40.32
C SER A 1040 -30.50 0.20 39.31
N PHE A 1041 -29.87 1.32 39.75
CA PHE A 1041 -29.32 2.41 38.89
C PHE A 1041 -27.89 2.20 38.29
N ALA A 1042 -27.50 3.03 37.29
CA ALA A 1042 -26.15 3.11 36.68
C ALA A 1042 -25.40 4.44 36.97
N ALA A 1043 -24.06 4.41 37.10
CA ALA A 1043 -23.24 5.55 37.56
C ALA A 1043 -22.63 6.39 36.42
N VAL A 1044 -23.25 7.52 36.08
CA VAL A 1044 -22.77 8.49 35.06
C VAL A 1044 -22.97 9.94 35.51
N ALA A 1045 -22.06 10.84 35.12
CA ALA A 1045 -22.20 12.30 35.29
C ALA A 1045 -22.71 12.92 33.98
N VAL A 1046 -23.79 13.69 34.05
CA VAL A 1046 -24.56 14.18 32.89
C VAL A 1046 -23.94 15.46 32.31
N LYS A 1047 -23.87 15.57 30.97
CA LYS A 1047 -23.38 16.74 30.24
C LYS A 1047 -24.49 17.38 29.40
N SER A 1048 -24.42 18.70 29.17
CA SER A 1048 -25.35 19.43 28.30
C SER A 1048 -24.70 20.61 27.56
N LYS A 1049 -25.04 20.73 26.26
CA LYS A 1049 -24.71 21.89 25.39
C LYS A 1049 -25.66 23.08 25.56
N ALA A 1050 -26.73 22.94 26.34
CA ALA A 1050 -27.72 24.00 26.53
C ALA A 1050 -27.11 25.25 27.18
N GLU A 1051 -26.14 25.04 28.07
CA GLU A 1051 -25.36 26.04 28.82
C GLU A 1051 -26.19 27.08 29.59
N VAL A 1052 -26.11 27.02 30.92
CA VAL A 1052 -26.68 28.04 31.80
C VAL A 1052 -26.10 29.41 31.44
N ARG A 1053 -26.96 30.42 31.28
CA ARG A 1053 -26.55 31.79 30.89
C ARG A 1053 -25.47 32.31 31.85
N THR A 1054 -24.47 33.04 31.36
CA THR A 1054 -23.31 33.46 32.17
C THR A 1054 -23.67 34.17 33.48
N ALA A 1055 -24.70 35.02 33.47
CA ALA A 1055 -25.21 35.68 34.69
C ALA A 1055 -25.92 34.71 35.66
N SER A 1056 -26.60 33.69 35.13
CA SER A 1056 -27.31 32.67 35.91
C SER A 1056 -26.37 31.59 36.47
N ALA A 1057 -25.25 31.31 35.78
CA ALA A 1057 -24.27 30.29 36.19
C ALA A 1057 -23.52 30.64 37.48
N VAL A 1058 -23.56 31.89 37.94
CA VAL A 1058 -22.92 32.37 39.16
C VAL A 1058 -23.88 32.55 40.34
N VAL A 1059 -25.18 32.32 40.17
CA VAL A 1059 -26.18 32.30 41.24
C VAL A 1059 -26.63 30.88 41.58
N GLN A 1060 -27.17 30.71 42.79
CA GLN A 1060 -27.69 29.42 43.25
C GLN A 1060 -29.06 29.11 42.64
N PRO A 1061 -29.43 27.83 42.44
CA PRO A 1061 -28.62 26.63 42.74
C PRO A 1061 -27.58 26.28 41.66
N TYR A 1062 -27.66 26.92 40.48
CA TYR A 1062 -26.88 26.53 39.30
C TYR A 1062 -25.37 26.49 39.53
N LYS A 1063 -24.84 27.47 40.28
CA LYS A 1063 -23.42 27.58 40.66
C LYS A 1063 -22.83 26.32 41.32
N THR A 1064 -23.62 25.51 42.02
CA THR A 1064 -23.14 24.28 42.69
C THR A 1064 -23.52 22.99 41.98
N THR A 1065 -24.53 23.03 41.10
CA THR A 1065 -25.04 21.83 40.41
C THR A 1065 -24.35 21.60 39.07
N TRP A 1066 -23.89 22.66 38.41
CA TRP A 1066 -23.33 22.64 37.05
C TRP A 1066 -21.98 23.37 36.96
N ASN A 1067 -21.03 22.75 36.26
CA ASN A 1067 -19.69 23.30 36.00
C ASN A 1067 -19.52 23.63 34.50
N ARG A 1068 -19.15 24.87 34.17
CA ARG A 1068 -18.87 25.34 32.80
C ARG A 1068 -17.48 24.92 32.33
N VAL A 1069 -17.41 24.39 31.11
CA VAL A 1069 -16.17 24.15 30.36
C VAL A 1069 -16.16 25.07 29.13
N GLY A 1070 -15.10 25.86 28.97
CA GLY A 1070 -14.95 26.82 27.87
C GLY A 1070 -15.73 28.14 28.03
N THR A 1071 -15.59 29.04 27.07
CA THR A 1071 -16.29 30.34 27.08
C THR A 1071 -17.74 30.16 26.63
N TYR A 1072 -18.71 30.81 27.28
CA TYR A 1072 -20.14 30.67 26.97
C TYR A 1072 -20.44 30.79 25.46
N LYS A 1073 -21.15 29.79 24.92
CA LYS A 1073 -21.55 29.69 23.51
C LYS A 1073 -20.41 29.72 22.49
N SER A 1074 -19.18 29.43 22.92
CA SER A 1074 -18.05 29.23 22.01
C SER A 1074 -18.03 27.81 21.43
N SER A 1075 -17.24 27.60 20.37
CA SER A 1075 -17.03 26.26 19.83
C SER A 1075 -16.35 25.38 20.88
N GLY A 1076 -16.99 24.25 21.23
CA GLY A 1076 -16.48 23.30 22.22
C GLY A 1076 -16.89 23.53 23.67
N SER A 1077 -17.63 24.59 24.00
CA SER A 1077 -18.09 24.84 25.37
C SER A 1077 -19.34 24.04 25.75
N TYR A 1078 -19.49 23.67 27.03
CA TYR A 1078 -20.64 22.93 27.58
C TYR A 1078 -20.70 23.02 29.12
N ASP A 1079 -21.82 22.58 29.71
CA ASP A 1079 -21.97 22.37 31.16
C ASP A 1079 -21.99 20.89 31.53
N GLN A 1080 -21.43 20.54 32.69
CA GLN A 1080 -21.45 19.19 33.25
C GLN A 1080 -21.96 19.20 34.70
N ALA A 1081 -22.80 18.23 35.04
CA ALA A 1081 -23.32 18.02 36.39
C ALA A 1081 -22.17 17.68 37.37
N ALA A 1082 -22.25 18.25 38.58
CA ALA A 1082 -21.18 18.14 39.57
C ALA A 1082 -20.93 16.71 40.10
N ASN A 1083 -21.95 15.83 40.07
CA ASN A 1083 -21.89 14.46 40.61
C ASN A 1083 -22.49 13.43 39.64
N ALA A 1084 -22.06 12.17 39.79
CA ALA A 1084 -22.62 11.01 39.08
C ALA A 1084 -23.77 10.34 39.85
N LEU A 1085 -24.66 9.63 39.12
CA LEU A 1085 -25.79 8.89 39.67
C LEU A 1085 -25.39 7.69 40.57
N ASN A 1086 -26.20 7.36 41.60
CA ASN A 1086 -25.91 6.28 42.54
C ASN A 1086 -27.20 5.68 43.17
N THR A 1087 -27.39 4.34 43.09
CA THR A 1087 -28.57 3.65 43.66
C THR A 1087 -28.72 3.81 45.16
N ALA A 1088 -27.63 3.72 45.92
CA ALA A 1088 -27.69 3.69 47.38
C ALA A 1088 -28.01 5.06 48.00
N SER A 1089 -27.61 6.16 47.36
CA SER A 1089 -27.86 7.53 47.84
C SER A 1089 -29.00 8.27 47.12
N MET A 1090 -29.58 7.70 46.05
CA MET A 1090 -30.63 8.35 45.25
C MET A 1090 -31.91 7.51 45.07
N TRP A 1091 -32.04 6.34 45.72
CA TRP A 1091 -33.24 5.49 45.68
C TRP A 1091 -33.59 4.86 47.03
N ASN A 1092 -34.89 4.63 47.29
CA ASN A 1092 -35.38 3.92 48.48
C ASN A 1092 -36.31 2.74 48.10
N GLY A 1093 -35.92 1.52 48.48
CA GLY A 1093 -36.66 0.29 48.15
C GLY A 1093 -37.98 0.09 48.90
N ALA A 1094 -38.19 0.75 50.05
CA ALA A 1094 -39.44 0.71 50.79
C ALA A 1094 -40.43 1.80 50.34
N THR A 1095 -39.95 3.04 50.12
CA THR A 1095 -40.80 4.23 49.85
C THR A 1095 -40.80 4.75 48.41
N LYS A 1096 -39.83 4.38 47.56
CA LYS A 1096 -39.80 4.60 46.09
C LYS A 1096 -39.59 6.07 45.56
N THR A 1097 -38.71 6.88 46.17
CA THR A 1097 -38.49 8.35 45.89
C THR A 1097 -37.14 8.73 45.21
N CYS A 1098 -37.08 9.84 44.44
CA CYS A 1098 -35.92 10.18 43.55
C CYS A 1098 -35.49 11.69 43.42
N SER A 1099 -35.70 12.56 44.42
CA SER A 1099 -35.68 14.04 44.25
C SER A 1099 -34.31 14.74 44.15
N ASN A 1100 -33.20 14.07 44.45
CA ASN A 1100 -31.89 14.69 44.72
C ASN A 1100 -30.89 14.69 43.54
N ILE A 1101 -31.37 14.54 42.30
CA ILE A 1101 -30.52 14.50 41.10
C ILE A 1101 -30.37 15.88 40.45
N ALA A 1102 -29.23 16.10 39.78
CA ALA A 1102 -28.85 17.39 39.17
C ALA A 1102 -29.89 17.95 38.17
N CYS A 1103 -30.59 17.09 37.44
CA CYS A 1103 -31.61 17.52 36.46
C CYS A 1103 -32.89 18.08 37.12
N HIS A 1104 -33.20 17.67 38.36
CA HIS A 1104 -34.40 18.12 39.09
C HIS A 1104 -34.13 19.34 39.97
N ASN A 1105 -32.87 19.78 40.10
CA ASN A 1105 -32.46 20.94 40.90
C ASN A 1105 -33.07 21.00 42.33
N GLY A 1106 -33.39 19.84 42.93
CA GLY A 1106 -33.94 19.71 44.30
C GLY A 1106 -35.47 19.53 44.43
N GLN A 1107 -36.23 19.42 43.34
CA GLN A 1107 -37.71 19.32 43.39
C GLN A 1107 -38.25 17.89 43.67
N PRO A 1108 -39.40 17.71 44.37
CA PRO A 1108 -39.85 16.40 44.91
C PRO A 1108 -40.58 15.47 43.91
N VAL A 1109 -40.10 14.23 43.68
CA VAL A 1109 -40.63 13.26 42.67
C VAL A 1109 -40.53 11.77 43.09
N THR A 1110 -41.47 10.88 42.68
CA THR A 1110 -41.52 9.43 43.02
C THR A 1110 -41.76 8.47 41.83
N TRP A 1111 -41.48 7.16 41.98
CA TRP A 1111 -41.64 6.14 40.92
C TRP A 1111 -43.09 5.84 40.52
N THR A 1112 -44.06 6.07 41.40
CA THR A 1112 -45.49 5.83 41.12
C THR A 1112 -46.23 7.09 40.62
N SER A 1113 -45.54 8.23 40.48
CA SER A 1113 -46.10 9.50 40.00
C SER A 1113 -46.09 9.56 38.46
N THR A 1114 -47.12 9.03 37.80
CA THR A 1114 -47.22 8.95 36.33
C THR A 1114 -48.30 9.87 35.73
N GLY A 1115 -48.22 10.20 34.43
CA GLY A 1115 -49.37 10.75 33.67
C GLY A 1115 -49.52 12.28 33.65
N GLY A 1116 -48.43 13.06 33.57
CA GLY A 1116 -48.48 14.52 33.35
C GLY A 1116 -48.05 15.40 34.52
N ALA A 1117 -47.59 14.81 35.63
CA ALA A 1117 -47.24 15.51 36.87
C ALA A 1117 -45.89 16.28 36.87
N THR A 1118 -45.20 16.45 35.72
CA THR A 1118 -43.87 17.09 35.63
C THR A 1118 -43.76 18.06 34.45
N GLY A 1119 -43.24 19.28 34.69
CA GLY A 1119 -43.14 20.37 33.69
C GLY A 1119 -41.93 21.29 33.91
N CYS A 1120 -41.83 22.41 33.17
CA CYS A 1120 -40.62 23.25 33.17
C CYS A 1120 -40.23 23.80 34.56
N GLN A 1121 -41.24 24.13 35.38
CA GLN A 1121 -41.07 24.60 36.76
C GLN A 1121 -40.58 23.50 37.72
N SER A 1122 -40.71 22.22 37.33
CA SER A 1122 -40.08 21.09 38.06
C SER A 1122 -38.55 21.09 37.93
N CYS A 1123 -37.97 21.92 37.06
CA CYS A 1123 -36.53 21.99 36.80
C CYS A 1123 -35.93 23.42 36.86
N HIS A 1124 -36.69 24.47 36.51
CA HIS A 1124 -36.22 25.87 36.48
C HIS A 1124 -36.99 26.75 37.48
N PRO A 1125 -36.33 27.34 38.50
CA PRO A 1125 -37.01 28.15 39.53
C PRO A 1125 -37.25 29.62 39.11
N ALA A 1126 -36.57 30.12 38.07
CA ALA A 1126 -36.81 31.42 37.42
C ALA A 1126 -36.26 31.37 35.98
N LEU A 1127 -36.83 32.17 35.07
CA LEU A 1127 -36.54 32.22 33.63
C LEU A 1127 -36.03 33.61 33.19
#